data_AF-A0A7C4HHM8-F1
#
_entry.id   AF-A0A7C4HHM8-F1
#
_cell.length_a   1.000
_cell.length_b   1.000
_cell.length_c   1.000
_cell.angle_alpha   90.00
_cell.angle_beta   90.00
_cell.angle_gamma   90.00
#
_symmetry.space_group_name_H-M   'P 1'
#
loop_
_entity.id
_entity.type
_entity.pdbx_description
1 polymer ?
#
loop_
_entity_poly.entity_id
_entity_poly.type
_entity_poly.pdbx_seq_one_letter_code
_entity_poly.pdbx_strand_id
1 'polypeptide(L)'
;MRIIYGWPGVSLLVSKRIIPVTIIVFLVGLCLGYLYLPYIIPREVPRAKDLVGLIEIEGYVVSPEALYKYINIINQAITNESIKAVVLSVNSGGGYANYIEQIYHDLLKLKEKKTLVASIVTALSGGYYIAVAADRIYALPTSLVGNIGVIGTGPPVLIPSEVVLETGAYKATGFSMLLFPHNLSRALENFASAVEAGRGSKLKLTSKELRRGLIYLGSEALRAGLVDDLGSLQMAIDEAARKAGLERFEVVRLKPQEGVQDPSQTYRGYASNGSITLDELNRLHPPPAIHYIYLPPQTMTQSPPIGSPTTSAGGGWDAIIDASHGNMVSWWDLNILIAELASKNITVSFLSSWEDIESMLDNAHCLIVASPTKPYSPKEIEKVEGFVNKGGLLLLFFDPSWEYLGMEGLSHGIVAPINSLSHKFTLTFGKGYLYNEDENYGIYRNIYIRNFAESPITQNLRTIVFFTATHIYPSSRGVAWASNLTYSSVSERTGSYATIAFVRWGNGTVAAFADITFLSEPWCYIEDNYQLLLKIASLVAETKAKAETKPTLERAEWKIEKPNLPVRTEKIYTEWINGEEKVVRWLKVSETEVLVERPERVIHYYYDENGSLIMWRSDNMSVVYRSPIPETPYPLTKGKKWRHESGYILNINSEKLEGRLIIEEEVVDFEEIRMEAEIKYFCAKVKYTMIDEITQKDTIITITSTGHYWVSSEVGDVKDESDTITYINGLQYRIERRKLLLKEIRKGR
;
A
#
# COMPACT_ATOMS: atom_id res chain seq x y z
N MET A 1 -49.63 48.45 109.79
CA MET A 1 -49.24 49.44 110.83
C MET A 1 -49.49 50.84 110.27
N ARG A 2 -49.95 51.76 111.13
CA ARG A 2 -50.70 53.01 110.85
C ARG A 2 -50.06 54.01 109.86
N ILE A 3 -50.82 54.56 108.89
CA ILE A 3 -51.54 55.88 108.79
C ILE A 3 -50.60 57.10 108.57
N ILE A 4 -50.86 57.94 107.53
CA ILE A 4 -51.28 59.38 107.58
C ILE A 4 -51.12 60.13 106.22
N TYR A 5 -52.28 60.61 105.70
CA TYR A 5 -52.70 61.87 105.01
C TYR A 5 -51.72 62.67 104.10
N GLY A 6 -52.12 63.39 103.02
CA GLY A 6 -53.43 63.87 102.55
C GLY A 6 -53.40 64.58 101.16
N TRP A 7 -54.60 64.97 100.71
CA TRP A 7 -55.14 65.61 99.46
C TRP A 7 -54.55 67.00 99.04
N PRO A 8 -54.95 67.69 97.91
CA PRO A 8 -56.17 67.58 97.06
C PRO A 8 -55.99 67.74 95.51
N GLY A 9 -57.10 67.56 94.79
CA GLY A 9 -57.21 67.64 93.32
C GLY A 9 -57.23 69.05 92.69
N VAL A 10 -57.08 69.08 91.36
CA VAL A 10 -57.17 70.28 90.51
C VAL A 10 -58.12 70.00 89.35
N SER A 11 -59.08 70.90 89.18
CA SER A 11 -60.10 70.92 88.13
C SER A 11 -59.53 71.22 86.74
N LEU A 12 -60.04 70.52 85.72
CA LEU A 12 -59.78 70.80 84.31
C LEU A 12 -60.27 72.21 83.91
N LEU A 13 -59.32 73.07 83.53
CA LEU A 13 -59.54 74.20 82.63
C LEU A 13 -58.69 73.94 81.37
N VAL A 14 -59.24 73.14 80.45
CA VAL A 14 -58.62 72.91 79.14
C VAL A 14 -58.95 74.11 78.25
N SER A 15 -57.94 74.94 78.01
CA SER A 15 -58.07 76.10 77.13
C SER A 15 -58.42 75.64 75.71
N LYS A 16 -59.33 76.38 75.03
CA LYS A 16 -59.73 76.15 73.62
C LYS A 16 -58.56 76.23 72.62
N ARG A 17 -57.32 76.50 73.07
CA ARG A 17 -56.09 76.49 72.26
C ARG A 17 -55.27 75.21 72.41
N ILE A 18 -55.58 74.33 73.36
CA ILE A 18 -54.82 73.09 73.59
C ILE A 18 -55.30 71.97 72.66
N ILE A 19 -56.59 71.91 72.34
CA ILE A 19 -57.21 70.90 71.47
C ILE A 19 -56.54 70.81 70.08
N PRO A 20 -56.32 71.90 69.32
CA PRO A 20 -55.64 71.79 68.03
C PRO A 20 -54.18 71.36 68.17
N VAL A 21 -53.49 71.76 69.24
CA VAL A 21 -52.09 71.33 69.50
C VAL A 21 -52.03 69.84 69.86
N THR A 22 -52.99 69.32 70.62
CA THR A 22 -53.04 67.88 70.93
C THR A 22 -53.37 67.06 69.70
N ILE A 23 -54.28 67.54 68.83
CA ILE A 23 -54.58 66.90 67.55
C ILE A 23 -53.36 66.93 66.62
N ILE A 24 -52.63 68.04 66.56
CA ILE A 24 -51.40 68.14 65.76
C ILE A 24 -50.32 67.20 66.32
N VAL A 25 -50.10 67.14 67.62
CA VAL A 25 -49.11 66.22 68.23
C VAL A 25 -49.53 64.76 68.01
N PHE A 26 -50.82 64.45 68.06
CA PHE A 26 -51.33 63.10 67.78
C PHE A 26 -51.20 62.74 66.29
N LEU A 27 -51.48 63.68 65.38
CA LEU A 27 -51.28 63.50 63.94
C LEU A 27 -49.79 63.40 63.58
N VAL A 28 -48.93 64.18 64.22
CA VAL A 28 -47.47 64.08 64.07
C VAL A 28 -46.97 62.76 64.65
N GLY A 29 -47.51 62.30 65.78
CA GLY A 29 -47.22 60.98 66.35
C GLY A 29 -47.66 59.83 65.44
N LEU A 30 -48.84 59.93 64.82
CA LEU A 30 -49.33 58.97 63.82
C LEU A 30 -48.51 59.02 62.53
N CYS A 31 -48.12 60.22 62.08
CA CYS A 31 -47.32 60.40 60.87
C CYS A 31 -45.89 59.91 61.07
N LEU A 32 -45.28 60.21 62.22
CA LEU A 32 -44.00 59.65 62.65
C LEU A 32 -44.11 58.14 62.83
N GLY A 33 -45.19 57.63 63.44
CA GLY A 33 -45.46 56.20 63.56
C GLY A 33 -45.61 55.50 62.20
N TYR A 34 -46.26 56.13 61.23
CA TYR A 34 -46.38 55.64 59.86
C TYR A 34 -45.04 55.69 59.11
N LEU A 35 -44.23 56.73 59.33
CA LEU A 35 -42.87 56.86 58.79
C LEU A 35 -41.88 55.88 59.45
N TYR A 36 -42.12 55.48 60.70
CA TYR A 36 -41.30 54.51 61.44
C TYR A 36 -41.76 53.06 61.27
N LEU A 37 -43.00 52.84 60.81
CA LEU A 37 -43.56 51.54 60.47
C LEU A 37 -42.66 50.69 59.55
N PRO A 38 -42.04 51.23 58.47
CA PRO A 38 -41.12 50.47 57.63
C PRO A 38 -39.78 50.10 58.28
N TYR A 39 -39.46 50.63 59.47
CA TYR A 39 -38.26 50.27 60.25
C TYR A 39 -38.51 49.20 61.31
N ILE A 40 -39.78 49.02 61.74
CA ILE A 40 -40.17 48.06 62.79
C ILE A 40 -40.82 46.81 62.19
N ILE A 41 -41.57 46.95 61.09
CA ILE A 41 -42.02 45.81 60.30
C ILE A 41 -40.79 45.30 59.54
N PRO A 42 -40.31 44.05 59.77
CA PRO A 42 -39.29 43.50 58.91
C PRO A 42 -39.85 43.51 57.49
N ARG A 43 -39.23 44.31 56.59
CA ARG A 43 -39.38 44.09 55.14
C ARG A 43 -39.16 42.59 54.95
N GLU A 44 -40.09 41.90 54.28
CA GLU A 44 -39.84 40.55 53.82
C GLU A 44 -38.42 40.54 53.26
N VAL A 45 -37.53 39.78 53.91
CA VAL A 45 -36.19 39.54 53.37
C VAL A 45 -36.44 39.14 51.92
N PRO A 46 -35.87 39.82 50.91
CA PRO A 46 -36.13 39.45 49.53
C PRO A 46 -35.84 37.97 49.43
N ARG A 47 -36.90 37.16 49.24
CA ARG A 47 -36.75 35.71 49.12
C ARG A 47 -35.72 35.53 48.02
N ALA A 48 -34.61 34.84 48.31
CA ALA A 48 -33.63 34.52 47.28
C ALA A 48 -34.43 33.96 46.10
N LYS A 49 -34.32 34.60 44.92
CA LYS A 49 -35.21 34.27 43.80
C LYS A 49 -35.07 32.78 43.53
N ASP A 50 -36.16 32.03 43.62
CA ASP A 50 -36.15 30.63 43.22
C ASP A 50 -36.01 30.56 41.69
N LEU A 51 -34.95 29.91 41.23
CA LEU A 51 -34.59 29.87 39.82
C LEU A 51 -34.80 28.48 39.23
N VAL A 52 -35.24 28.48 37.97
CA VAL A 52 -35.12 27.32 37.09
C VAL A 52 -33.91 27.54 36.19
N GLY A 53 -32.88 26.72 36.34
CA GLY A 53 -31.68 26.79 35.51
C GLY A 53 -31.92 26.14 34.14
N LEU A 54 -31.60 26.84 33.05
CA LEU A 54 -31.62 26.30 31.69
C LEU A 54 -30.18 25.97 31.25
N ILE A 55 -29.92 24.70 30.94
CA ILE A 55 -28.67 24.22 30.36
C ILE A 55 -28.94 23.86 28.89
N GLU A 56 -28.27 24.55 27.96
CA GLU A 56 -28.39 24.31 26.52
C GLU A 56 -27.22 23.43 26.04
N ILE A 57 -27.50 22.19 25.65
CA ILE A 57 -26.54 21.26 25.02
C ILE A 57 -26.67 21.40 23.52
N GLU A 58 -25.70 22.09 22.91
CA GLU A 58 -25.71 22.42 21.49
C GLU A 58 -24.52 21.81 20.76
N GLY A 59 -24.78 21.26 19.57
CA GLY A 59 -23.76 20.75 18.67
C GLY A 59 -23.11 19.46 19.15
N TYR A 60 -21.91 19.16 18.64
CA TYR A 60 -21.16 17.95 18.98
C TYR A 60 -20.21 18.18 20.16
N VAL A 61 -20.14 17.22 21.10
CA VAL A 61 -19.19 17.23 22.22
C VAL A 61 -17.93 16.47 21.83
N VAL A 62 -17.07 17.10 21.03
CA VAL A 62 -15.84 16.50 20.46
C VAL A 62 -14.56 17.24 20.85
N SER A 63 -14.64 18.16 21.82
CA SER A 63 -13.48 18.91 22.29
C SER A 63 -13.44 19.00 23.83
N PRO A 64 -12.25 19.10 24.44
CA PRO A 64 -12.13 19.32 25.87
C PRO A 64 -12.85 20.60 26.33
N GLU A 65 -12.86 21.65 25.53
CA GLU A 65 -13.51 22.93 25.86
C GLU A 65 -15.03 22.76 25.95
N ALA A 66 -15.61 22.00 25.02
CA ALA A 66 -17.03 21.63 25.06
C ALA A 66 -17.34 20.80 26.31
N LEU A 67 -16.49 19.84 26.67
CA LEU A 67 -16.64 19.06 27.89
C LEU A 67 -16.61 19.96 29.15
N TYR A 68 -15.56 20.77 29.31
CA TYR A 68 -15.39 21.63 30.48
C TYR A 68 -16.47 22.70 30.61
N LYS A 69 -16.96 23.23 29.48
CA LYS A 69 -18.14 24.12 29.47
C LYS A 69 -19.32 23.47 30.19
N TYR A 70 -19.66 22.24 29.82
CA TYR A 70 -20.80 21.54 30.40
C TYR A 70 -20.55 21.10 31.85
N ILE A 71 -19.35 20.60 32.19
CA ILE A 71 -18.97 20.30 33.57
C ILE A 71 -19.15 21.53 34.47
N ASN A 72 -18.65 22.70 34.04
CA ASN A 72 -18.75 23.93 34.82
C ASN A 72 -20.19 24.40 35.00
N ILE A 73 -20.99 24.36 33.93
CA ILE A 73 -22.41 24.73 33.99
C ILE A 73 -23.18 23.78 34.92
N ILE A 74 -22.93 22.47 34.85
CA ILE A 74 -23.58 21.48 35.72
C ILE A 74 -23.15 21.69 37.17
N ASN A 75 -21.86 21.95 37.44
CA ASN A 75 -21.38 22.24 38.80
C ASN A 75 -21.98 23.53 39.37
N GLN A 76 -22.13 24.58 38.55
CA GLN A 76 -22.87 25.77 38.96
C GLN A 76 -24.32 25.44 39.28
N ALA A 77 -24.97 24.62 38.44
CA ALA A 77 -26.33 24.16 38.68
C ALA A 77 -26.44 23.37 39.99
N ILE A 78 -25.45 22.55 40.34
CA ILE A 78 -25.41 21.77 41.59
C ILE A 78 -25.21 22.69 42.81
N THR A 79 -24.23 23.58 42.76
CA THR A 79 -23.74 24.35 43.92
C THR A 79 -24.54 25.60 44.23
N ASN A 80 -25.24 26.18 43.26
CA ASN A 80 -26.03 27.39 43.47
C ASN A 80 -27.39 27.06 44.10
N GLU A 81 -27.56 27.37 45.38
CA GLU A 81 -28.78 27.08 46.15
C GLU A 81 -30.04 27.79 45.63
N SER A 82 -29.91 28.89 44.90
CA SER A 82 -31.05 29.59 44.29
C SER A 82 -31.66 28.81 43.13
N ILE A 83 -30.89 27.92 42.49
CA ILE A 83 -31.41 27.03 41.43
C ILE A 83 -32.12 25.85 42.10
N LYS A 84 -33.44 25.75 41.91
CA LYS A 84 -34.28 24.70 42.52
C LYS A 84 -34.63 23.57 41.56
N ALA A 85 -34.63 23.86 40.26
CA ALA A 85 -34.84 22.87 39.20
C ALA A 85 -33.96 23.21 37.98
N VAL A 86 -33.72 22.21 37.14
CA VAL A 86 -32.93 22.35 35.92
C VAL A 86 -33.68 21.79 34.72
N VAL A 87 -33.68 22.55 33.63
CA VAL A 87 -34.13 22.11 32.31
C VAL A 87 -32.93 21.96 31.40
N LEU A 88 -32.80 20.79 30.78
CA LEU A 88 -31.82 20.47 29.77
C LEU A 88 -32.45 20.64 28.38
N SER A 89 -32.07 21.68 27.65
CA SER A 89 -32.45 21.84 26.24
C SER A 89 -31.40 21.14 25.36
N VAL A 90 -31.79 20.09 24.65
CA VAL A 90 -30.86 19.25 23.87
C VAL A 90 -31.09 19.46 22.37
N ASN A 91 -30.04 19.96 21.71
CA ASN A 91 -29.91 20.07 20.26
C ASN A 91 -28.53 19.57 19.83
N SER A 92 -28.32 18.25 19.91
CA SER A 92 -27.01 17.62 19.73
C SER A 92 -27.10 16.33 18.91
N GLY A 93 -26.11 16.19 18.01
CA GLY A 93 -25.87 14.97 17.23
C GLY A 93 -25.03 13.91 17.96
N GLY A 94 -24.47 14.22 19.13
CA GLY A 94 -23.60 13.32 19.89
C GLY A 94 -22.21 13.90 20.20
N GLY A 95 -21.22 13.03 20.32
CA GLY A 95 -19.85 13.41 20.68
C GLY A 95 -18.97 12.21 20.96
N TYR A 96 -17.77 12.46 21.52
CA TYR A 96 -16.90 11.39 21.98
C TYR A 96 -17.50 10.69 23.19
N ALA A 97 -17.57 9.34 23.16
CA ALA A 97 -18.28 8.54 24.14
C ALA A 97 -17.85 8.85 25.59
N ASN A 98 -16.55 8.98 25.84
CA ASN A 98 -16.01 9.32 27.16
C ASN A 98 -16.43 10.72 27.65
N TYR A 99 -16.52 11.72 26.76
CA TYR A 99 -16.97 13.07 27.13
C TYR A 99 -18.47 13.08 27.45
N ILE A 100 -19.24 12.34 26.66
CA ILE A 100 -20.68 12.16 26.86
C ILE A 100 -20.95 11.44 28.19
N GLU A 101 -20.23 10.36 28.49
CA GLU A 101 -20.35 9.61 29.75
C GLU A 101 -20.03 10.49 30.96
N GLN A 102 -18.99 11.32 30.89
CA GLN A 102 -18.68 12.27 31.96
C GLN A 102 -19.83 13.24 32.22
N ILE A 103 -20.39 13.86 31.17
CA ILE A 103 -21.54 14.76 31.29
C ILE A 103 -22.77 14.02 31.85
N TYR A 104 -23.04 12.81 31.34
CA TYR A 104 -24.14 11.97 31.82
C TYR A 104 -24.02 11.69 33.32
N HIS A 105 -22.85 11.29 33.81
CA HIS A 105 -22.62 11.04 35.23
C HIS A 105 -22.76 12.30 36.10
N ASP A 106 -22.32 13.46 35.62
CA ASP A 106 -22.50 14.72 36.35
C ASP A 106 -23.97 15.16 36.38
N LEU A 107 -24.74 14.88 35.32
CA LEU A 107 -26.20 15.09 35.31
C LEU A 107 -26.93 14.13 36.26
N LEU A 108 -26.47 12.89 36.40
CA LEU A 108 -27.02 11.97 37.41
C LEU A 108 -26.80 12.51 38.84
N LYS A 109 -25.60 13.04 39.16
CA LYS A 109 -25.34 13.71 40.44
C LYS A 109 -26.18 14.96 40.65
N LEU A 110 -26.42 15.73 39.58
CA LEU A 110 -27.32 16.89 39.63
C LEU A 110 -28.75 16.45 39.96
N LYS A 111 -29.23 15.39 39.31
CA LYS A 111 -30.57 14.82 39.51
C LYS A 111 -30.80 14.30 40.92
N GLU A 112 -29.77 13.80 41.61
CA GLU A 112 -29.87 13.42 43.02
C GLU A 112 -30.23 14.60 43.94
N LYS A 113 -29.92 15.84 43.52
CA LYS A 113 -30.11 17.05 44.33
C LYS A 113 -31.24 17.94 43.86
N LYS A 114 -31.53 17.96 42.56
CA LYS A 114 -32.44 18.92 41.93
C LYS A 114 -33.26 18.22 40.85
N THR A 115 -34.50 18.67 40.66
CA THR A 115 -35.36 18.19 39.57
C THR A 115 -34.67 18.44 38.23
N LEU A 116 -34.57 17.41 37.38
CA LEU A 116 -33.99 17.50 36.04
C LEU A 116 -35.00 17.08 34.97
N VAL A 117 -35.36 17.99 34.07
CA VAL A 117 -36.28 17.75 32.93
C VAL A 117 -35.56 18.06 31.63
N ALA A 118 -35.73 17.24 30.59
CA ALA A 118 -35.17 17.49 29.26
C ALA A 118 -36.22 17.97 28.26
N SER A 119 -35.82 18.85 27.35
CA SER A 119 -36.57 19.27 26.17
C SER A 119 -35.69 19.05 24.94
N ILE A 120 -36.16 18.23 24.00
CA ILE A 120 -35.38 17.85 22.81
C ILE A 120 -35.84 18.66 21.60
N VAL A 121 -34.86 19.31 20.96
CA VAL A 121 -34.95 19.71 19.54
C VAL A 121 -34.40 18.57 18.70
N THR A 122 -33.15 18.17 18.97
CA THR A 122 -32.47 17.00 18.40
C THR A 122 -31.64 16.34 19.49
N ALA A 123 -31.80 15.05 19.70
CA ALA A 123 -31.00 14.27 20.63
C ALA A 123 -30.65 12.94 19.99
N LEU A 124 -29.51 12.89 19.30
CA LEU A 124 -29.01 11.71 18.62
C LEU A 124 -27.72 11.23 19.28
N SER A 125 -27.50 9.91 19.29
CA SER A 125 -26.30 9.27 19.83
C SER A 125 -25.99 9.82 21.23
N GLY A 126 -24.81 10.38 21.46
CA GLY A 126 -24.44 10.98 22.75
C GLY A 126 -25.38 12.09 23.24
N GLY A 127 -26.07 12.81 22.36
CA GLY A 127 -27.09 13.79 22.75
C GLY A 127 -28.29 13.12 23.43
N TYR A 128 -28.71 11.95 22.94
CA TYR A 128 -29.74 11.16 23.60
C TYR A 128 -29.23 10.51 24.89
N TYR A 129 -27.98 10.06 24.92
CA TYR A 129 -27.34 9.56 26.15
C TYR A 129 -27.43 10.60 27.28
N ILE A 130 -27.06 11.86 27.01
CA ILE A 130 -27.20 12.96 27.96
C ILE A 130 -28.67 13.16 28.37
N ALA A 131 -29.60 13.20 27.41
CA ALA A 131 -31.02 13.46 27.68
C ALA A 131 -31.66 12.40 28.62
N VAL A 132 -31.20 11.16 28.54
CA VAL A 132 -31.68 10.03 29.34
C VAL A 132 -31.38 10.17 30.84
N ALA A 133 -30.46 11.05 31.25
CA ALA A 133 -30.24 11.36 32.66
C ALA A 133 -31.48 12.03 33.32
N ALA A 134 -32.31 12.74 32.55
CA ALA A 134 -33.46 13.47 33.07
C ALA A 134 -34.60 12.58 33.56
N ASP A 135 -35.40 13.08 34.51
CA ASP A 135 -36.58 12.37 35.04
C ASP A 135 -37.74 12.30 34.05
N ARG A 136 -37.83 13.33 33.20
CA ARG A 136 -38.84 13.46 32.16
C ARG A 136 -38.23 14.13 30.93
N ILE A 137 -38.59 13.64 29.76
CA ILE A 137 -38.07 14.05 28.47
C ILE A 137 -39.24 14.45 27.57
N TYR A 138 -39.27 15.72 27.15
CA TYR A 138 -40.17 16.23 26.14
C TYR A 138 -39.47 16.29 24.78
N ALA A 139 -40.20 16.06 23.69
CA ALA A 139 -39.72 16.28 22.33
C ALA A 139 -40.77 16.95 21.46
N LEU A 140 -40.36 17.64 20.40
CA LEU A 140 -41.30 18.09 19.38
C LEU A 140 -41.73 16.90 18.51
N PRO A 141 -42.91 16.92 17.86
CA PRO A 141 -43.38 15.81 17.03
C PRO A 141 -42.38 15.37 15.94
N THR A 142 -41.62 16.32 15.40
CA THR A 142 -40.62 16.15 14.33
C THR A 142 -39.17 16.18 14.84
N SER A 143 -38.94 16.21 16.15
CA SER A 143 -37.59 16.09 16.72
C SER A 143 -36.93 14.78 16.29
N LEU A 144 -35.61 14.80 16.10
CA LEU A 144 -34.85 13.58 15.85
C LEU A 144 -34.31 13.03 17.18
N VAL A 145 -34.69 11.81 17.52
CA VAL A 145 -34.39 11.16 18.81
C VAL A 145 -33.78 9.78 18.57
N GLY A 146 -32.87 9.34 19.43
CA GLY A 146 -32.32 7.99 19.41
C GLY A 146 -30.94 7.94 18.79
N ASN A 147 -30.78 7.19 17.69
CA ASN A 147 -29.47 6.81 17.14
C ASN A 147 -28.56 6.18 18.21
N ILE A 148 -29.12 5.21 18.95
CA ILE A 148 -28.43 4.52 20.04
C ILE A 148 -27.45 3.53 19.40
N GLY A 149 -26.22 3.98 19.27
CA GLY A 149 -25.18 3.33 18.50
C GLY A 149 -23.81 3.95 18.78
N VAL A 150 -22.77 3.18 18.52
CA VAL A 150 -21.37 3.61 18.61
C VAL A 150 -20.69 3.27 17.31
N ILE A 151 -19.94 4.24 16.77
CA ILE A 151 -19.04 4.06 15.64
C ILE A 151 -17.62 4.33 16.10
N GLY A 152 -16.64 3.66 15.47
CA GLY A 152 -15.24 3.87 15.75
C GLY A 152 -14.37 3.35 14.63
N THR A 153 -13.19 3.95 14.47
CA THR A 153 -12.18 3.54 13.51
C THR A 153 -11.26 2.53 14.17
N GLY A 154 -11.13 1.34 13.59
CA GLY A 154 -10.25 0.30 14.09
C GLY A 154 -8.76 0.66 13.97
N PRO A 155 -7.90 0.00 14.75
CA PRO A 155 -6.46 0.20 14.65
C PRO A 155 -5.96 -0.19 13.24
N PRO A 156 -5.00 0.55 12.67
CA PRO A 156 -4.42 0.21 11.37
C PRO A 156 -3.52 -1.04 11.48
N VAL A 157 -3.24 -1.68 10.34
CA VAL A 157 -2.12 -2.63 10.25
C VAL A 157 -0.82 -1.84 10.38
N LEU A 158 0.03 -2.23 11.33
CA LEU A 158 1.35 -1.62 11.49
C LEU A 158 2.34 -2.19 10.48
N ILE A 159 3.13 -1.29 9.89
CA ILE A 159 4.28 -1.63 9.06
C ILE A 159 5.49 -1.74 10.00
N PRO A 160 6.22 -2.86 10.07
CA PRO A 160 7.38 -2.98 10.94
C PRO A 160 8.52 -2.08 10.46
N SER A 161 9.37 -1.63 11.38
CA SER A 161 10.54 -0.80 11.09
C SER A 161 11.60 -0.96 12.16
N GLU A 162 12.87 -0.90 11.76
CA GLU A 162 14.02 -0.78 12.65
C GLU A 162 14.47 0.68 12.87
N VAL A 163 13.77 1.65 12.27
CA VAL A 163 13.97 3.09 12.54
C VAL A 163 13.08 3.57 13.69
N VAL A 164 11.83 3.09 13.74
CA VAL A 164 10.87 3.39 14.80
C VAL A 164 10.55 2.11 15.55
N LEU A 165 10.98 2.05 16.80
CA LEU A 165 10.83 0.87 17.66
C LEU A 165 9.74 1.10 18.71
N GLU A 166 8.72 0.26 18.69
CA GLU A 166 7.71 0.18 19.73
C GLU A 166 8.13 -0.82 20.81
N THR A 167 7.90 -0.48 22.08
CA THR A 167 8.22 -1.38 23.20
C THR A 167 7.12 -2.42 23.49
N GLY A 168 6.08 -2.48 22.66
CA GLY A 168 5.01 -3.49 22.76
C GLY A 168 4.07 -3.47 21.56
N ALA A 169 3.42 -4.62 21.29
CA ALA A 169 2.65 -4.86 20.07
C ALA A 169 1.49 -3.88 19.83
N TYR A 170 0.91 -3.38 20.91
CA TYR A 170 -0.22 -2.44 20.84
C TYR A 170 0.16 -1.00 21.17
N LYS A 171 1.46 -0.68 21.30
CA LYS A 171 1.90 0.65 21.75
C LYS A 171 1.51 1.76 20.77
N ALA A 172 1.69 1.53 19.48
CA ALA A 172 1.36 2.51 18.44
C ALA A 172 -0.13 2.52 18.08
N THR A 173 -0.82 1.37 18.17
CA THR A 173 -2.25 1.26 17.82
C THR A 173 -3.21 1.52 18.99
N GLY A 174 -2.75 1.36 20.23
CA GLY A 174 -3.56 1.44 21.46
C GLY A 174 -4.53 0.27 21.67
N PHE A 175 -4.87 -0.48 20.61
CA PHE A 175 -5.84 -1.56 20.64
C PHE A 175 -5.40 -2.73 19.76
N SER A 176 -5.82 -3.94 20.15
CA SER A 176 -5.83 -5.12 19.29
C SER A 176 -6.86 -4.94 18.17
N MET A 177 -6.49 -5.34 16.96
CA MET A 177 -7.38 -5.32 15.80
C MET A 177 -8.48 -6.36 15.93
N LEU A 178 -8.13 -7.55 16.43
CA LEU A 178 -9.07 -8.65 16.66
C LEU A 178 -10.12 -8.29 17.72
N LEU A 179 -9.71 -7.60 18.79
CA LEU A 179 -10.58 -7.28 19.93
C LEU A 179 -11.33 -5.95 19.76
N PHE A 180 -10.97 -5.12 18.77
CA PHE A 180 -11.61 -3.82 18.56
C PHE A 180 -13.14 -3.88 18.37
N PRO A 181 -13.72 -4.84 17.62
CA PRO A 181 -15.18 -4.99 17.55
C PRO A 181 -15.83 -5.26 18.91
N HIS A 182 -15.15 -5.98 19.81
CA HIS A 182 -15.62 -6.19 21.18
C HIS A 182 -15.50 -4.92 22.03
N ASN A 183 -14.50 -4.07 21.79
CA ASN A 183 -14.38 -2.75 22.44
C ASN A 183 -15.58 -1.87 22.07
N LEU A 184 -15.94 -1.81 20.78
CA LEU A 184 -17.13 -1.11 20.30
C LEU A 184 -18.41 -1.69 20.89
N SER A 185 -18.52 -3.01 20.95
CA SER A 185 -19.68 -3.69 21.53
C SER A 185 -19.86 -3.34 23.01
N ARG A 186 -18.78 -3.23 23.78
CA ARG A 186 -18.80 -2.79 25.19
C ARG A 186 -19.24 -1.33 25.34
N ALA A 187 -18.76 -0.44 24.48
CA ALA A 187 -19.22 0.95 24.48
C ALA A 187 -20.72 1.06 24.16
N LEU A 188 -21.21 0.25 23.20
CA LEU A 188 -22.63 0.15 22.90
C LEU A 188 -23.44 -0.40 24.08
N GLU A 189 -22.89 -1.40 24.79
CA GLU A 189 -23.51 -1.95 25.99
C GLU A 189 -23.72 -0.90 27.08
N ASN A 190 -22.70 -0.07 27.35
CA ASN A 190 -22.81 1.02 28.33
C ASN A 190 -23.94 2.00 27.95
N PHE A 191 -23.99 2.40 26.68
CA PHE A 191 -25.03 3.32 26.21
C PHE A 191 -26.43 2.67 26.28
N ALA A 192 -26.59 1.44 25.78
CA ALA A 192 -27.86 0.73 25.85
C ALA A 192 -28.32 0.55 27.31
N SER A 193 -27.41 0.18 28.20
CA SER A 193 -27.67 0.03 29.64
C SER A 193 -28.11 1.35 30.28
N ALA A 194 -27.49 2.48 29.93
CA ALA A 194 -27.91 3.79 30.41
C ALA A 194 -29.34 4.14 29.96
N VAL A 195 -29.70 3.81 28.71
CA VAL A 195 -31.06 4.01 28.18
C VAL A 195 -32.06 3.09 28.87
N GLU A 196 -31.75 1.80 29.00
CA GLU A 196 -32.62 0.82 29.69
C GLU A 196 -32.85 1.22 31.15
N ALA A 197 -31.79 1.63 31.86
CA ALA A 197 -31.88 2.10 33.25
C ALA A 197 -32.66 3.42 33.37
N GLY A 198 -32.38 4.40 32.51
CA GLY A 198 -33.01 5.72 32.58
C GLY A 198 -34.48 5.71 32.15
N ARG A 199 -34.86 4.84 31.20
CA ARG A 199 -36.25 4.73 30.72
C ARG A 199 -37.06 3.70 31.49
N GLY A 200 -36.43 2.65 32.01
CA GLY A 200 -37.10 1.61 32.82
C GLY A 200 -38.32 1.01 32.12
N SER A 201 -39.42 0.86 32.86
CA SER A 201 -40.70 0.30 32.35
C SER A 201 -41.38 1.13 31.24
N LYS A 202 -40.93 2.37 31.03
CA LYS A 202 -41.43 3.22 29.95
C LYS A 202 -40.93 2.77 28.59
N LEU A 203 -39.71 2.22 28.52
CA LEU A 203 -39.10 1.75 27.28
C LEU A 203 -39.94 0.61 26.69
N LYS A 204 -40.32 0.73 25.41
CA LYS A 204 -41.12 -0.28 24.71
C LYS A 204 -40.31 -1.08 23.68
N LEU A 205 -39.16 -0.55 23.27
CA LEU A 205 -38.23 -1.26 22.42
C LEU A 205 -37.60 -2.42 23.19
N THR A 206 -37.42 -3.55 22.51
CA THR A 206 -36.56 -4.62 23.02
C THR A 206 -35.10 -4.19 23.01
N SER A 207 -34.25 -4.82 23.83
CA SER A 207 -32.81 -4.52 23.85
C SER A 207 -32.16 -4.66 22.45
N LYS A 208 -32.63 -5.64 21.65
CA LYS A 208 -32.18 -5.83 20.26
C LYS A 208 -32.57 -4.69 19.34
N GLU A 209 -33.78 -4.16 19.46
CA GLU A 209 -34.26 -3.03 18.64
C GLU A 209 -33.57 -1.72 19.01
N LEU A 210 -33.31 -1.53 20.31
CA LEU A 210 -32.61 -0.38 20.84
C LEU A 210 -31.22 -0.22 20.21
N ARG A 211 -30.50 -1.35 20.08
CA ARG A 211 -29.11 -1.42 19.58
C ARG A 211 -28.98 -1.33 18.06
N ARG A 212 -30.06 -1.08 17.32
CA ARG A 212 -30.04 -0.96 15.84
C ARG A 212 -29.50 0.38 15.34
N GLY A 213 -29.32 1.39 16.21
CA GLY A 213 -28.89 2.72 15.78
C GLY A 213 -29.93 3.48 14.94
N LEU A 214 -31.22 3.21 15.14
CA LEU A 214 -32.29 3.91 14.39
C LEU A 214 -32.55 5.32 14.95
N ILE A 215 -32.86 6.24 14.05
CA ILE A 215 -33.41 7.57 14.38
C ILE A 215 -34.93 7.46 14.39
N TYR A 216 -35.57 8.08 15.38
CA TYR A 216 -37.01 8.16 15.54
C TYR A 216 -37.44 9.62 15.52
N LEU A 217 -38.53 9.93 14.80
CA LEU A 217 -39.23 11.20 14.97
C LEU A 217 -39.77 11.28 16.40
N GLY A 218 -39.93 12.48 16.98
CA GLY A 218 -40.41 12.62 18.36
C GLY A 218 -41.74 11.90 18.63
N SER A 219 -42.65 11.91 17.65
CA SER A 219 -43.92 11.15 17.72
C SER A 219 -43.72 9.62 17.75
N GLU A 220 -42.69 9.10 17.09
CA GLU A 220 -42.29 7.68 17.13
C GLU A 220 -41.55 7.36 18.43
N ALA A 221 -40.66 8.25 18.85
CA ALA A 221 -39.90 8.16 20.09
C ALA A 221 -40.83 8.06 21.31
N LEU A 222 -41.97 8.77 21.29
CA LEU A 222 -43.00 8.65 22.32
C LEU A 222 -43.60 7.24 22.35
N ARG A 223 -43.99 6.70 21.18
CA ARG A 223 -44.54 5.33 21.07
C ARG A 223 -43.53 4.27 21.48
N ALA A 224 -42.25 4.51 21.18
CA ALA A 224 -41.13 3.64 21.56
C ALA A 224 -40.73 3.76 23.04
N GLY A 225 -41.25 4.74 23.78
CA GLY A 225 -40.90 5.00 25.17
C GLY A 225 -39.56 5.70 25.36
N LEU A 226 -38.96 6.22 24.29
CA LEU A 226 -37.69 6.97 24.31
C LEU A 226 -37.88 8.40 24.86
N VAL A 227 -39.09 8.96 24.76
CA VAL A 227 -39.48 10.21 25.41
C VAL A 227 -40.75 10.01 26.22
N ASP A 228 -41.07 10.94 27.10
CA ASP A 228 -42.23 10.87 27.98
C ASP A 228 -43.46 11.57 27.41
N ASP A 229 -43.25 12.64 26.64
CA ASP A 229 -44.34 13.43 26.09
C ASP A 229 -43.91 14.26 24.87
N LEU A 230 -44.90 14.75 24.12
CA LEU A 230 -44.67 15.75 23.09
C LEU A 230 -44.90 17.14 23.67
N GLY A 231 -43.93 18.04 23.53
CA GLY A 231 -44.05 19.37 24.12
C GLY A 231 -42.90 20.31 23.80
N SER A 232 -43.14 21.59 24.06
CA SER A 232 -42.15 22.65 23.87
C SER A 232 -41.22 22.80 25.09
N LEU A 233 -40.17 23.60 24.93
CA LEU A 233 -39.28 23.99 26.03
C LEU A 233 -40.05 24.61 27.20
N GLN A 234 -41.11 25.39 26.93
CA GLN A 234 -41.92 26.00 27.98
C GLN A 234 -42.60 24.95 28.85
N MET A 235 -43.13 23.88 28.24
CA MET A 235 -43.74 22.78 28.99
C MET A 235 -42.73 22.05 29.87
N ALA A 236 -41.48 21.90 29.41
CA ALA A 236 -40.41 21.33 30.23
C ALA A 236 -40.03 22.23 31.42
N ILE A 237 -40.02 23.56 31.23
CA ILE A 237 -39.82 24.56 32.30
C ILE A 237 -40.95 24.49 33.33
N ASP A 238 -42.19 24.48 32.87
CA ASP A 238 -43.36 24.43 33.74
C ASP A 238 -43.38 23.12 34.55
N GLU A 239 -43.05 21.99 33.92
CA GLU A 239 -42.93 20.69 34.61
C GLU A 239 -41.80 20.69 35.64
N ALA A 240 -40.63 21.27 35.32
CA ALA A 240 -39.50 21.36 36.23
C ALA A 240 -39.85 22.22 37.47
N ALA A 241 -40.48 23.38 37.26
CA ALA A 241 -40.95 24.25 38.32
C ALA A 241 -42.01 23.57 39.19
N ARG A 242 -43.00 22.92 38.57
CA ARG A 242 -44.07 22.20 39.26
C ARG A 242 -43.52 21.06 40.14
N LYS A 243 -42.59 20.26 39.62
CA LYS A 243 -41.94 19.18 40.39
C LYS A 243 -41.08 19.70 41.55
N ALA A 244 -40.49 20.88 41.41
CA ALA A 244 -39.76 21.55 42.49
C ALA A 244 -40.64 22.38 43.44
N GLY A 245 -41.97 22.40 43.25
CA GLY A 245 -42.90 23.12 44.12
C GLY A 245 -42.83 24.64 44.00
N LEU A 246 -42.44 25.17 42.83
CA LEU A 246 -42.26 26.61 42.61
C LEU A 246 -43.52 27.24 42.01
N GLU A 247 -44.09 28.23 42.71
CA GLU A 247 -45.23 29.03 42.22
C GLU A 247 -44.79 30.32 41.51
N ARG A 248 -43.65 30.88 41.93
CA ARG A 248 -43.02 32.06 41.33
C ARG A 248 -41.55 31.78 41.15
N PHE A 249 -41.07 31.81 39.91
CA PHE A 249 -39.70 31.53 39.58
C PHE A 249 -39.24 32.39 38.40
N GLU A 250 -37.93 32.55 38.27
CA GLU A 250 -37.29 33.10 37.08
C GLU A 250 -36.49 32.00 36.37
N VAL A 251 -36.49 32.02 35.04
CA VAL A 251 -35.66 31.12 34.25
C VAL A 251 -34.33 31.80 33.99
N VAL A 252 -33.24 31.17 34.42
CA VAL A 252 -31.88 31.67 34.19
C VAL A 252 -31.14 30.74 33.25
N ARG A 253 -30.60 31.28 32.15
CA ARG A 253 -29.68 30.51 31.31
C ARG A 253 -28.34 30.40 32.01
N LEU A 254 -27.90 29.17 32.26
CA LEU A 254 -26.61 28.93 32.89
C LEU A 254 -25.51 29.01 31.83
N LYS A 255 -24.55 29.90 32.08
CA LYS A 255 -23.40 30.14 31.21
C LYS A 255 -22.14 29.69 31.93
N PRO A 256 -21.10 29.24 31.22
CA PRO A 256 -19.81 29.02 31.85
C PRO A 256 -19.34 30.33 32.50
N GLN A 257 -18.75 30.25 33.69
CA GLN A 257 -18.16 31.44 34.32
C GLN A 257 -17.06 31.98 33.41
N GLU A 258 -17.10 33.28 33.10
CA GLU A 258 -16.07 33.94 32.28
C GLU A 258 -14.73 33.88 33.04
N GLY A 259 -13.90 32.90 32.67
CA GLY A 259 -12.62 32.65 33.32
C GLY A 259 -11.67 31.71 32.59
N VAL A 260 -12.03 31.22 31.40
CA VAL A 260 -11.08 30.49 30.54
C VAL A 260 -11.18 31.05 29.13
N GLN A 261 -10.50 32.19 28.91
CA GLN A 261 -10.07 32.56 27.57
C GLN A 261 -8.82 31.72 27.27
N ASP A 262 -8.97 30.72 26.41
CA ASP A 262 -7.83 30.06 25.77
C ASP A 262 -7.60 30.74 24.39
N PRO A 263 -6.39 31.25 24.09
CA PRO A 263 -6.02 31.83 22.80
C PRO A 263 -6.11 30.90 21.59
N SER A 264 -6.48 29.63 21.76
CA SER A 264 -6.47 28.61 20.71
C SER A 264 -7.63 28.67 19.69
N GLN A 265 -8.55 29.64 19.79
CA GLN A 265 -9.73 29.79 18.92
C GLN A 265 -9.46 30.13 17.44
N THR A 266 -8.21 30.13 16.96
CA THR A 266 -7.91 30.45 15.54
C THR A 266 -7.57 29.24 14.67
N TYR A 267 -7.44 28.02 15.22
CA TYR A 267 -7.02 26.86 14.41
C TYR A 267 -7.96 25.66 14.56
N ARG A 268 -9.16 25.71 13.96
CA ARG A 268 -9.90 24.51 13.54
C ARG A 268 -11.16 24.85 12.73
N GLY A 269 -10.95 25.35 11.52
CA GLY A 269 -11.97 25.38 10.47
C GLY A 269 -11.28 25.11 9.15
N TYR A 270 -11.91 24.30 8.30
CA TYR A 270 -11.47 23.94 6.93
C TYR A 270 -10.48 22.77 6.82
N ALA A 271 -10.96 21.57 7.15
CA ALA A 271 -10.62 20.42 6.30
C ALA A 271 -11.60 20.41 5.12
N SER A 272 -11.33 21.24 4.10
CA SER A 272 -11.95 21.11 2.79
C SER A 272 -11.02 20.29 1.90
N ASN A 273 -11.56 19.27 1.24
CA ASN A 273 -10.86 18.45 0.24
C ASN A 273 -10.64 19.25 -1.07
N GLY A 274 -9.90 20.35 -1.01
CA GLY A 274 -9.49 21.15 -2.16
C GLY A 274 -8.02 21.56 -2.04
N SER A 275 -7.36 21.72 -3.19
CA SER A 275 -5.96 22.19 -3.26
C SER A 275 -5.82 23.57 -2.60
N ILE A 276 -5.19 23.63 -1.43
CA ILE A 276 -4.85 24.87 -0.71
C ILE A 276 -3.81 25.64 -1.52
N THR A 277 -4.05 26.92 -1.81
CA THR A 277 -3.10 27.81 -2.50
C THR A 277 -2.32 28.67 -1.51
N LEU A 278 -1.17 29.20 -1.94
CA LEU A 278 -0.32 30.06 -1.11
C LEU A 278 -1.04 31.37 -0.71
N ASP A 279 -1.88 31.91 -1.59
CA ASP A 279 -2.69 33.10 -1.32
C ASP A 279 -3.75 32.83 -0.23
N GLU A 280 -4.34 31.63 -0.21
CA GLU A 280 -5.28 31.23 0.83
C GLU A 280 -4.57 31.14 2.20
N LEU A 281 -3.35 30.59 2.23
CA LEU A 281 -2.52 30.52 3.44
C LEU A 281 -2.13 31.90 3.96
N ASN A 282 -1.71 32.82 3.08
CA ASN A 282 -1.35 34.19 3.47
C ASN A 282 -2.55 34.99 3.99
N ARG A 283 -3.76 34.71 3.49
CA ARG A 283 -5.00 35.32 3.99
C ARG A 283 -5.38 34.79 5.38
N LEU A 284 -5.19 33.49 5.61
CA LEU A 284 -5.46 32.85 6.91
C LEU A 284 -4.39 33.19 7.95
N HIS A 285 -3.13 33.34 7.54
CA HIS A 285 -1.97 33.60 8.39
C HIS A 285 -1.04 34.68 7.76
N PRO A 286 -1.37 35.97 7.92
CA PRO A 286 -0.55 37.04 7.35
C PRO A 286 0.82 37.14 8.04
N PRO A 287 1.90 37.51 7.31
CA PRO A 287 3.26 37.56 7.85
C PRO A 287 3.44 38.48 9.09
N PRO A 288 4.34 38.13 10.02
CA PRO A 288 5.24 36.97 9.96
C PRO A 288 4.54 35.67 10.38
N ALA A 289 4.51 34.70 9.46
CA ALA A 289 3.92 33.38 9.67
C ALA A 289 4.91 32.31 9.17
N ILE A 290 5.01 31.20 9.90
CA ILE A 290 5.82 30.04 9.53
C ILE A 290 4.85 28.94 9.12
N HIS A 291 4.94 28.51 7.86
CA HIS A 291 4.18 27.38 7.33
C HIS A 291 5.07 26.15 7.28
N TYR A 292 4.60 25.01 7.80
CA TYR A 292 5.31 23.74 7.74
C TYR A 292 4.57 22.81 6.77
N ILE A 293 5.24 22.39 5.70
CA ILE A 293 4.69 21.37 4.78
C ILE A 293 5.09 20.01 5.35
N TYR A 294 4.12 19.29 5.93
CA TYR A 294 4.33 17.92 6.36
C TYR A 294 4.19 16.99 5.15
N LEU A 295 5.33 16.59 4.60
CA LEU A 295 5.40 15.49 3.65
C LEU A 295 5.44 14.19 4.48
N PRO A 296 4.44 13.29 4.37
CA PRO A 296 4.50 12.04 5.10
C PRO A 296 5.74 11.23 4.65
N PRO A 297 6.33 10.40 5.55
CA PRO A 297 7.60 9.71 5.31
C PRO A 297 7.67 8.88 4.01
N GLN A 298 6.53 8.56 3.42
CA GLN A 298 6.42 7.86 2.13
C GLN A 298 7.07 8.61 0.95
N THR A 299 7.41 9.89 1.11
CA THR A 299 8.15 10.66 0.10
C THR A 299 9.67 10.69 0.31
N MET A 300 10.20 10.12 1.40
CA MET A 300 11.64 10.13 1.71
C MET A 300 12.36 8.78 1.53
N THR A 301 11.71 7.73 1.01
CA THR A 301 12.37 6.45 0.70
C THR A 301 12.50 6.14 -0.79
N GLN A 302 12.16 7.09 -1.68
CA GLN A 302 12.77 7.06 -3.01
C GLN A 302 14.18 7.62 -2.87
N SER A 303 15.15 6.73 -2.63
CA SER A 303 16.49 7.01 -3.11
C SER A 303 16.37 7.46 -4.58
N PRO A 304 17.14 8.47 -5.03
CA PRO A 304 17.22 8.77 -6.45
C PRO A 304 17.46 7.46 -7.20
N PRO A 305 16.91 7.26 -8.41
CA PRO A 305 17.37 6.15 -9.24
C PRO A 305 18.89 6.29 -9.29
N ILE A 306 19.58 5.34 -8.65
CA ILE A 306 21.03 5.29 -8.65
C ILE A 306 21.38 5.26 -10.13
N GLY A 307 22.03 6.33 -10.61
CA GLY A 307 22.57 6.38 -11.95
C GLY A 307 23.34 5.08 -12.16
N SER A 308 22.98 4.38 -13.23
CA SER A 308 23.40 3.02 -13.54
C SER A 308 24.82 2.78 -13.01
N PRO A 309 25.04 1.83 -12.09
CA PRO A 309 26.38 1.34 -11.89
C PRO A 309 26.81 0.83 -13.27
N THR A 310 27.73 1.54 -13.90
CA THR A 310 28.49 1.02 -15.02
C THR A 310 29.35 -0.10 -14.45
N THR A 311 28.77 -1.29 -14.32
CA THR A 311 29.55 -2.51 -14.17
C THR A 311 30.20 -2.79 -15.52
N SER A 312 31.46 -2.36 -15.60
CA SER A 312 32.55 -3.02 -16.32
C SER A 312 32.13 -4.02 -17.39
N ALA A 313 32.36 -3.66 -18.64
CA ALA A 313 32.63 -4.64 -19.69
C ALA A 313 33.74 -5.58 -19.20
N GLY A 314 33.38 -6.82 -18.84
CA GLY A 314 34.35 -7.83 -18.42
C GLY A 314 33.77 -9.00 -17.63
N GLY A 315 33.33 -10.04 -18.34
CA GLY A 315 33.50 -11.46 -17.98
C GLY A 315 33.08 -11.94 -16.58
N GLY A 316 31.88 -12.49 -16.49
CA GLY A 316 31.39 -13.35 -15.41
C GLY A 316 30.02 -12.87 -14.95
N TRP A 317 28.98 -13.69 -15.03
CA TRP A 317 27.60 -13.31 -14.68
C TRP A 317 26.94 -14.40 -13.84
N ASP A 318 27.53 -14.69 -12.68
CA ASP A 318 27.18 -15.88 -11.90
C ASP A 318 25.89 -15.71 -11.07
N ALA A 319 25.70 -14.54 -10.45
CA ALA A 319 24.52 -14.21 -9.66
C ALA A 319 23.87 -12.91 -10.15
N ILE A 320 22.60 -13.00 -10.53
CA ILE A 320 21.79 -11.86 -10.98
C ILE A 320 20.91 -11.40 -9.83
N ILE A 321 20.87 -10.09 -9.59
CA ILE A 321 19.88 -9.44 -8.73
C ILE A 321 18.88 -8.74 -9.63
N ASP A 322 17.61 -9.14 -9.50
CA ASP A 322 16.51 -8.47 -10.19
C ASP A 322 16.30 -7.07 -9.57
N ALA A 323 16.36 -6.03 -10.40
CA ALA A 323 15.94 -4.67 -10.06
C ALA A 323 14.80 -4.17 -10.97
N SER A 324 14.36 -4.96 -11.96
CA SER A 324 13.33 -4.57 -12.93
C SER A 324 11.92 -4.58 -12.33
N HIS A 325 11.68 -5.40 -11.30
CA HIS A 325 10.39 -5.49 -10.61
C HIS A 325 10.23 -4.52 -9.42
N GLY A 326 11.02 -3.43 -9.43
CA GLY A 326 11.05 -2.46 -8.34
C GLY A 326 11.44 -3.12 -7.02
N ASN A 327 12.33 -4.11 -7.07
CA ASN A 327 12.93 -4.72 -5.90
C ASN A 327 13.57 -3.62 -5.07
N MET A 328 13.17 -3.49 -3.81
CA MET A 328 13.54 -2.37 -2.95
C MET A 328 14.90 -2.58 -2.27
N VAL A 329 15.80 -3.35 -2.89
CA VAL A 329 17.14 -3.66 -2.38
C VAL A 329 18.22 -2.89 -3.13
N SER A 330 19.23 -2.40 -2.42
CA SER A 330 20.37 -1.68 -2.97
C SER A 330 21.69 -2.45 -2.79
N TRP A 331 22.76 -1.94 -3.41
CA TRP A 331 24.12 -2.44 -3.16
C TRP A 331 24.52 -2.33 -1.69
N TRP A 332 24.00 -1.32 -0.97
CA TRP A 332 24.27 -1.14 0.45
C TRP A 332 23.66 -2.26 1.29
N ASP A 333 22.41 -2.64 1.01
CA ASP A 333 21.69 -3.67 1.76
C ASP A 333 22.32 -5.06 1.60
N LEU A 334 22.92 -5.31 0.43
CA LEU A 334 23.56 -6.60 0.10
C LEU A 334 25.09 -6.57 0.16
N ASN A 335 25.70 -5.48 0.60
CA ASN A 335 27.16 -5.28 0.54
C ASN A 335 27.93 -6.47 1.13
N ILE A 336 27.52 -6.96 2.31
CA ILE A 336 28.18 -8.09 2.97
C ILE A 336 28.03 -9.38 2.16
N LEU A 337 26.82 -9.68 1.67
CA LEU A 337 26.59 -10.85 0.81
C LEU A 337 27.42 -10.76 -0.48
N ILE A 338 27.48 -9.59 -1.12
CA ILE A 338 28.27 -9.36 -2.32
C ILE A 338 29.75 -9.58 -2.05
N ALA A 339 30.28 -9.09 -0.93
CA ALA A 339 31.67 -9.31 -0.53
C ALA A 339 31.98 -10.81 -0.34
N GLU A 340 31.09 -11.55 0.33
CA GLU A 340 31.26 -12.99 0.52
C GLU A 340 31.16 -13.78 -0.79
N LEU A 341 30.28 -13.38 -1.70
CA LEU A 341 30.18 -13.97 -3.05
C LEU A 341 31.45 -13.69 -3.86
N ALA A 342 31.97 -12.46 -3.83
CA ALA A 342 33.21 -12.09 -4.50
C ALA A 342 34.40 -12.90 -3.97
N SER A 343 34.48 -13.15 -2.66
CA SER A 343 35.52 -14.00 -2.05
C SER A 343 35.51 -15.44 -2.58
N LYS A 344 34.37 -15.88 -3.13
CA LYS A 344 34.14 -17.21 -3.73
C LYS A 344 34.21 -17.18 -5.27
N ASN A 345 34.75 -16.10 -5.86
CA ASN A 345 34.87 -15.92 -7.30
C ASN A 345 33.50 -15.98 -8.03
N ILE A 346 32.48 -15.38 -7.41
CA ILE A 346 31.14 -15.20 -7.97
C ILE A 346 30.97 -13.72 -8.27
N THR A 347 30.63 -13.41 -9.51
CA THR A 347 30.26 -12.03 -9.89
C THR A 347 28.77 -11.79 -9.66
N VAL A 348 28.44 -10.57 -9.24
CA VAL A 348 27.07 -10.15 -8.94
C VAL A 348 26.69 -8.97 -9.81
N SER A 349 25.51 -9.03 -10.43
CA SER A 349 25.03 -7.99 -11.33
C SER A 349 23.59 -7.59 -11.04
N PHE A 350 23.35 -6.30 -10.87
CA PHE A 350 22.02 -5.71 -10.72
C PHE A 350 21.47 -5.34 -12.10
N LEU A 351 20.33 -5.91 -12.49
CA LEU A 351 19.72 -5.68 -13.79
C LEU A 351 18.34 -5.04 -13.63
N SER A 352 18.19 -3.84 -14.18
CA SER A 352 16.94 -3.04 -14.07
C SER A 352 15.97 -3.26 -15.23
N SER A 353 16.34 -4.08 -16.22
CA SER A 353 15.56 -4.42 -17.40
C SER A 353 15.25 -5.91 -17.40
N TRP A 354 13.98 -6.29 -17.61
CA TRP A 354 13.60 -7.70 -17.66
C TRP A 354 14.22 -8.39 -18.88
N GLU A 355 14.28 -7.72 -20.03
CA GLU A 355 14.88 -8.26 -21.25
C GLU A 355 16.35 -8.66 -21.04
N ASP A 356 17.10 -7.86 -20.27
CA ASP A 356 18.49 -8.16 -19.92
C ASP A 356 18.56 -9.39 -19.00
N ILE A 357 17.72 -9.43 -17.95
CA ILE A 357 17.62 -10.60 -17.07
C ILE A 357 17.33 -11.86 -17.89
N GLU A 358 16.29 -11.84 -18.72
CA GLU A 358 15.88 -12.98 -19.54
C GLU A 358 17.01 -13.48 -20.43
N SER A 359 17.73 -12.58 -21.09
CA SER A 359 18.86 -12.94 -21.96
C SER A 359 20.03 -13.58 -21.20
N MET A 360 20.14 -13.31 -19.90
CA MET A 360 21.26 -13.73 -19.05
C MET A 360 20.94 -14.95 -18.19
N LEU A 361 19.66 -15.28 -17.95
CA LEU A 361 19.26 -16.44 -17.16
C LEU A 361 19.85 -17.77 -17.66
N ASP A 362 20.12 -17.89 -18.96
CA ASP A 362 20.71 -19.12 -19.52
C ASP A 362 22.17 -19.36 -19.08
N ASN A 363 22.90 -18.32 -18.72
CA ASN A 363 24.31 -18.39 -18.29
C ASN A 363 24.50 -18.14 -16.79
N ALA A 364 23.47 -17.68 -16.09
CA ALA A 364 23.53 -17.43 -14.66
C ALA A 364 23.42 -18.73 -13.85
N HIS A 365 23.95 -18.70 -12.64
CA HIS A 365 23.85 -19.79 -11.66
C HIS A 365 22.83 -19.48 -10.56
N CYS A 366 22.64 -18.19 -10.26
CA CYS A 366 21.71 -17.72 -9.23
C CYS A 366 20.90 -16.51 -9.69
N LEU A 367 19.61 -16.50 -9.37
CA LEU A 367 18.74 -15.32 -9.44
C LEU A 367 18.29 -14.94 -8.03
N ILE A 368 18.48 -13.68 -7.67
CA ILE A 368 18.07 -13.10 -6.38
C ILE A 368 16.92 -12.14 -6.62
N VAL A 369 15.78 -12.43 -5.99
CA VAL A 369 14.59 -11.58 -5.97
C VAL A 369 14.37 -11.15 -4.54
N ALA A 370 14.37 -9.84 -4.30
CA ALA A 370 14.31 -9.28 -2.96
C ALA A 370 13.19 -8.24 -2.89
N SER A 371 12.08 -8.63 -2.27
CA SER A 371 10.93 -7.76 -1.99
C SER A 371 10.51 -6.89 -3.21
N PRO A 372 10.09 -7.54 -4.32
CA PRO A 372 9.55 -6.83 -5.48
C PRO A 372 8.36 -5.97 -5.08
N THR A 373 8.20 -4.83 -5.77
CA THR A 373 7.02 -3.96 -5.64
C THR A 373 6.05 -4.13 -6.80
N LYS A 374 6.47 -4.83 -7.87
CA LYS A 374 5.65 -5.16 -9.04
C LYS A 374 5.51 -6.66 -9.20
N PRO A 375 4.31 -7.17 -9.55
CA PRO A 375 4.12 -8.59 -9.79
C PRO A 375 4.81 -9.04 -11.09
N TYR A 376 5.29 -10.28 -11.11
CA TYR A 376 5.77 -10.96 -12.30
C TYR A 376 4.59 -11.44 -13.15
N SER A 377 4.69 -11.25 -14.45
CA SER A 377 3.74 -11.74 -15.44
C SER A 377 3.90 -13.26 -15.68
N PRO A 378 2.88 -13.94 -16.24
CA PRO A 378 2.96 -15.37 -16.52
C PRO A 378 4.17 -15.79 -17.37
N LYS A 379 4.56 -14.98 -18.36
CA LYS A 379 5.72 -15.26 -19.22
C LYS A 379 7.03 -15.19 -18.45
N GLU A 380 7.17 -14.20 -17.57
CA GLU A 380 8.36 -14.02 -16.74
C GLU A 380 8.49 -15.17 -15.75
N ILE A 381 7.37 -15.59 -15.13
CA ILE A 381 7.31 -16.76 -14.24
C ILE A 381 7.77 -18.03 -14.96
N GLU A 382 7.32 -18.28 -16.20
CA GLU A 382 7.76 -19.43 -16.99
C GLU A 382 9.28 -19.42 -17.25
N LYS A 383 9.87 -18.24 -17.47
CA LYS A 383 11.32 -18.10 -17.68
C LYS A 383 12.12 -18.37 -16.41
N VAL A 384 11.69 -17.82 -15.27
CA VAL A 384 12.32 -18.11 -13.97
C VAL A 384 12.17 -19.59 -13.62
N GLU A 385 11.01 -20.20 -13.84
CA GLU A 385 10.82 -21.64 -13.67
C GLU A 385 11.78 -22.45 -14.57
N GLY A 386 11.89 -22.07 -15.84
CA GLY A 386 12.82 -22.70 -16.79
C GLY A 386 14.26 -22.65 -16.31
N PHE A 387 14.71 -21.50 -15.79
CA PHE A 387 16.02 -21.32 -15.17
C PHE A 387 16.24 -22.28 -13.99
N VAL A 388 15.29 -22.34 -13.04
CA VAL A 388 15.39 -23.25 -11.89
C VAL A 388 15.41 -24.71 -12.36
N ASN A 389 14.56 -25.10 -13.31
CA ASN A 389 14.52 -26.47 -13.85
C ASN A 389 15.85 -26.92 -14.50
N LYS A 390 16.63 -25.99 -15.05
CA LYS A 390 17.97 -26.27 -15.62
C LYS A 390 19.06 -26.50 -14.55
N GLY A 391 18.77 -26.21 -13.28
CA GLY A 391 19.70 -26.35 -12.17
C GLY A 391 20.03 -25.04 -11.46
N GLY A 392 19.41 -23.92 -11.86
CA GLY A 392 19.61 -22.62 -11.24
C GLY A 392 19.14 -22.57 -9.78
N LEU A 393 19.73 -21.65 -9.02
CA LEU A 393 19.34 -21.30 -7.67
C LEU A 393 18.48 -20.03 -7.68
N LEU A 394 17.27 -20.09 -7.14
CA LEU A 394 16.43 -18.92 -6.90
C LEU A 394 16.44 -18.57 -5.41
N LEU A 395 16.92 -17.38 -5.07
CA LEU A 395 16.85 -16.81 -3.73
C LEU A 395 15.72 -15.79 -3.68
N LEU A 396 14.77 -16.00 -2.76
CA LEU A 396 13.66 -15.11 -2.50
C LEU A 396 13.82 -14.49 -1.11
N PHE A 397 14.00 -13.18 -1.04
CA PHE A 397 13.99 -12.44 0.22
C PHE A 397 12.74 -11.58 0.28
N PHE A 398 12.07 -11.57 1.43
CA PHE A 398 10.89 -10.75 1.64
C PHE A 398 10.95 -10.01 2.96
N ASP A 399 10.71 -8.72 2.90
CA ASP A 399 10.59 -7.83 4.04
C ASP A 399 9.18 -7.19 4.02
N PRO A 400 8.31 -7.49 5.00
CA PRO A 400 6.98 -6.91 5.09
C PRO A 400 6.99 -5.39 5.29
N SER A 401 8.09 -4.75 5.67
CA SER A 401 8.19 -3.29 5.70
C SER A 401 8.12 -2.66 4.30
N TRP A 402 8.52 -3.41 3.26
CA TRP A 402 8.56 -2.93 1.88
C TRP A 402 7.28 -3.24 1.09
N GLU A 403 6.47 -4.21 1.53
CA GLU A 403 5.16 -4.54 0.92
C GLU A 403 4.22 -3.31 0.85
N TYR A 404 4.37 -2.38 1.79
CA TYR A 404 3.48 -1.22 1.94
C TYR A 404 4.00 0.09 1.32
N LEU A 405 5.17 0.06 0.66
CA LEU A 405 5.81 1.26 0.08
C LEU A 405 5.41 1.56 -1.38
N GLY A 406 4.53 0.75 -2.00
CA GLY A 406 4.07 0.95 -3.39
C GLY A 406 2.56 1.19 -3.53
N MET A 407 2.15 2.30 -4.18
CA MET A 407 0.74 2.57 -4.49
C MET A 407 0.09 1.48 -5.38
N GLU A 408 0.87 0.79 -6.21
CA GLU A 408 0.38 -0.30 -7.09
C GLU A 408 0.11 -1.61 -6.34
N GLY A 409 0.84 -1.89 -5.25
CA GLY A 409 0.67 -3.12 -4.45
C GLY A 409 -0.64 -3.14 -3.65
N LEU A 410 -1.12 -1.96 -3.23
CA LEU A 410 -2.39 -1.81 -2.52
C LEU A 410 -3.59 -1.70 -3.45
N SER A 411 -3.42 -1.15 -4.66
CA SER A 411 -4.52 -0.94 -5.63
C SER A 411 -4.95 -2.22 -6.36
N HIS A 412 -4.07 -3.23 -6.49
CA HIS A 412 -4.40 -4.47 -7.20
C HIS A 412 -5.00 -5.58 -6.36
N GLY A 413 -4.99 -5.47 -5.02
CA GLY A 413 -5.69 -6.39 -4.16
C GLY A 413 -5.16 -7.84 -4.19
N ILE A 414 -5.34 -8.50 -3.05
CA ILE A 414 -5.23 -9.95 -2.88
C ILE A 414 -3.79 -10.52 -2.78
N VAL A 415 -2.84 -10.25 -3.70
CA VAL A 415 -1.52 -10.94 -3.73
C VAL A 415 -0.31 -9.99 -3.58
N ALA A 416 0.56 -10.22 -2.59
CA ALA A 416 1.84 -9.52 -2.45
C ALA A 416 2.69 -9.72 -3.72
N PRO A 417 3.40 -8.71 -4.26
CA PRO A 417 4.13 -8.87 -5.52
C PRO A 417 5.08 -10.08 -5.55
N ILE A 418 5.76 -10.38 -4.43
CA ILE A 418 6.63 -11.56 -4.35
C ILE A 418 5.88 -12.89 -4.50
N ASN A 419 4.61 -12.92 -4.09
CA ASN A 419 3.72 -14.08 -4.20
C ASN A 419 3.26 -14.33 -5.64
N SER A 420 3.40 -13.36 -6.56
CA SER A 420 3.19 -13.64 -7.99
C SER A 420 4.19 -14.68 -8.52
N LEU A 421 5.44 -14.66 -8.04
CA LEU A 421 6.49 -15.60 -8.41
C LEU A 421 6.55 -16.81 -7.47
N SER A 422 6.55 -16.57 -6.15
CA SER A 422 6.79 -17.65 -5.18
C SER A 422 5.71 -18.72 -5.14
N HIS A 423 4.45 -18.38 -5.48
CA HIS A 423 3.35 -19.34 -5.60
C HIS A 423 3.65 -20.45 -6.60
N LYS A 424 4.38 -20.13 -7.67
CA LYS A 424 4.78 -21.12 -8.68
C LYS A 424 5.63 -22.24 -8.07
N PHE A 425 6.42 -21.91 -7.07
CA PHE A 425 7.28 -22.83 -6.33
C PHE A 425 6.64 -23.34 -5.04
N THR A 426 5.31 -23.22 -4.91
CA THR A 426 4.51 -23.69 -3.77
C THR A 426 4.84 -23.01 -2.43
N LEU A 427 5.34 -21.78 -2.49
CA LEU A 427 5.67 -20.92 -1.36
C LEU A 427 4.74 -19.71 -1.35
N THR A 428 4.22 -19.33 -0.18
CA THR A 428 3.44 -18.09 -0.02
C THR A 428 3.97 -17.32 1.18
N PHE A 429 4.44 -16.09 0.97
CA PHE A 429 4.80 -15.18 2.06
C PHE A 429 3.53 -14.63 2.73
N GLY A 430 3.52 -14.65 4.05
CA GLY A 430 2.48 -14.13 4.90
C GLY A 430 2.45 -12.61 4.92
N LYS A 431 1.27 -12.05 5.16
CA LYS A 431 1.08 -10.61 5.34
C LYS A 431 1.40 -10.17 6.76
N GLY A 432 1.82 -8.92 6.88
CA GLY A 432 2.25 -8.33 8.16
C GLY A 432 3.55 -8.95 8.66
N TYR A 433 3.76 -8.89 9.97
CA TYR A 433 5.02 -9.26 10.60
C TYR A 433 4.78 -10.23 11.76
N LEU A 434 5.85 -10.90 12.17
CA LEU A 434 5.88 -11.75 13.34
C LEU A 434 6.34 -10.95 14.56
N TYR A 435 5.79 -11.28 15.71
CA TYR A 435 6.26 -10.75 16.99
C TYR A 435 6.20 -11.80 18.09
N ASN A 436 7.07 -11.71 19.08
CA ASN A 436 7.11 -12.58 20.24
C ASN A 436 7.38 -11.74 21.48
N GLU A 437 6.47 -11.74 22.45
CA GLU A 437 6.60 -10.91 23.65
C GLU A 437 7.50 -11.56 24.72
N ASP A 438 7.72 -12.87 24.64
CA ASP A 438 8.48 -13.66 25.62
C ASP A 438 9.94 -13.91 25.18
N GLU A 439 10.13 -14.29 23.92
CA GLU A 439 11.39 -14.74 23.34
C GLU A 439 11.80 -13.83 22.16
N ASN A 440 12.31 -12.64 22.46
CA ASN A 440 12.76 -11.67 21.45
C ASN A 440 14.12 -11.06 21.76
N TYR A 441 14.78 -10.53 20.71
CA TYR A 441 16.02 -9.78 20.84
C TYR A 441 15.73 -8.30 21.16
N GLY A 442 15.45 -8.02 22.43
CA GLY A 442 15.26 -6.67 22.99
C GLY A 442 13.93 -5.99 22.64
N ILE A 443 13.47 -6.12 21.39
CA ILE A 443 12.18 -5.63 20.90
C ILE A 443 11.34 -6.82 20.44
N TYR A 444 10.05 -6.83 20.81
CA TYR A 444 9.10 -7.90 20.52
C TYR A 444 9.03 -8.36 19.05
N ARG A 445 9.41 -7.53 18.08
CA ARG A 445 9.46 -7.90 16.64
C ARG A 445 10.73 -8.64 16.22
N ASN A 446 11.78 -8.61 17.04
CA ASN A 446 13.06 -9.22 16.71
C ASN A 446 13.01 -10.70 17.11
N ILE A 447 12.73 -11.56 16.15
CA ILE A 447 12.36 -12.96 16.36
C ILE A 447 13.60 -13.84 16.44
N TYR A 448 13.78 -14.50 17.59
CA TYR A 448 14.69 -15.63 17.66
C TYR A 448 14.14 -16.84 16.90
N ILE A 449 14.98 -17.44 16.07
CA ILE A 449 14.69 -18.68 15.36
C ILE A 449 15.72 -19.72 15.82
N ARG A 450 15.23 -20.79 16.44
CA ARG A 450 16.05 -21.87 17.04
C ARG A 450 15.66 -23.26 16.59
N ASN A 451 14.52 -23.39 15.91
CA ASN A 451 14.03 -24.65 15.40
C ASN A 451 14.44 -24.78 13.94
N PHE A 452 15.38 -25.67 13.65
CA PHE A 452 15.92 -25.91 12.32
C PHE A 452 15.72 -27.36 11.89
N ALA A 453 15.31 -27.57 10.64
CA ALA A 453 15.39 -28.86 10.00
C ALA A 453 16.66 -28.89 9.14
N GLU A 454 17.34 -30.03 9.13
CA GLU A 454 18.63 -30.18 8.44
C GLU A 454 18.54 -29.80 6.96
N SER A 455 19.33 -28.81 6.54
CA SER A 455 19.47 -28.38 5.16
C SER A 455 20.85 -27.73 4.93
N PRO A 456 21.31 -27.57 3.67
CA PRO A 456 22.59 -26.93 3.38
C PRO A 456 22.75 -25.53 4.00
N ILE A 457 21.63 -24.82 4.17
CA ILE A 457 21.60 -23.45 4.70
C ILE A 457 21.33 -23.36 6.21
N THR A 458 20.91 -24.43 6.87
CA THR A 458 20.59 -24.41 8.32
C THR A 458 21.48 -25.32 9.18
N GLN A 459 22.24 -26.22 8.55
CA GLN A 459 23.14 -27.12 9.27
C GLN A 459 24.08 -26.35 10.22
N ASN A 460 24.23 -26.82 11.46
CA ASN A 460 25.06 -26.21 12.51
C ASN A 460 24.66 -24.78 12.94
N LEU A 461 23.50 -24.25 12.54
CA LEU A 461 22.95 -23.04 13.15
C LEU A 461 22.30 -23.39 14.49
N ARG A 462 22.54 -22.57 15.52
CA ARG A 462 21.96 -22.70 16.85
C ARG A 462 20.87 -21.67 17.06
N THR A 463 21.11 -20.42 16.69
CA THR A 463 20.14 -19.34 16.83
C THR A 463 20.41 -18.28 15.77
N ILE A 464 19.36 -17.82 15.10
CA ILE A 464 19.40 -16.63 14.25
C ILE A 464 18.33 -15.65 14.73
N VAL A 465 18.48 -14.37 14.34
CA VAL A 465 17.51 -13.32 14.68
C VAL A 465 17.07 -12.62 13.40
N PHE A 466 15.76 -12.57 13.17
CA PHE A 466 15.15 -11.76 12.12
C PHE A 466 14.45 -10.54 12.74
N PHE A 467 14.48 -9.39 12.08
CA PHE A 467 14.15 -8.09 12.70
C PHE A 467 12.82 -7.52 12.17
N THR A 468 12.58 -7.69 10.87
CA THR A 468 11.30 -7.36 10.22
C THR A 468 10.61 -8.63 9.74
N ALA A 469 10.74 -9.74 10.47
CA ALA A 469 10.32 -11.05 10.00
C ALA A 469 8.82 -11.12 9.65
N THR A 470 8.47 -11.79 8.56
CA THR A 470 7.15 -12.40 8.37
C THR A 470 7.28 -13.93 8.39
N HIS A 471 6.26 -14.63 7.92
CA HIS A 471 6.26 -16.09 7.78
C HIS A 471 6.05 -16.53 6.33
N ILE A 472 6.35 -17.79 6.08
CA ILE A 472 6.17 -18.47 4.80
C ILE A 472 5.22 -19.64 5.04
N TYR A 473 4.24 -19.81 4.16
CA TYR A 473 3.42 -21.01 4.05
C TYR A 473 3.97 -21.89 2.93
N PRO A 474 4.92 -22.80 3.21
CA PRO A 474 5.34 -23.78 2.23
C PRO A 474 4.28 -24.88 2.09
N SER A 475 4.02 -25.35 0.87
CA SER A 475 3.22 -26.57 0.66
C SER A 475 4.00 -27.84 1.04
N SER A 476 5.34 -27.74 1.09
CA SER A 476 6.25 -28.72 1.68
C SER A 476 6.66 -28.30 3.10
N ARG A 477 7.68 -28.94 3.69
CA ARG A 477 8.18 -28.55 5.01
C ARG A 477 9.17 -27.38 4.88
N GLY A 478 9.01 -26.35 5.73
CA GLY A 478 10.04 -25.30 5.91
C GLY A 478 11.37 -25.87 6.44
N VAL A 479 12.36 -25.01 6.67
CA VAL A 479 13.65 -25.43 7.27
C VAL A 479 14.03 -24.64 8.51
N ALA A 480 13.40 -23.50 8.78
CA ALA A 480 13.56 -22.77 10.03
C ALA A 480 12.20 -22.22 10.49
N TRP A 481 11.92 -22.29 11.80
CA TRP A 481 10.66 -21.83 12.39
C TRP A 481 10.88 -20.98 13.63
N ALA A 482 10.05 -19.95 13.75
CA ALA A 482 9.84 -19.24 15.00
C ALA A 482 9.18 -20.17 16.04
N SER A 483 9.36 -19.84 17.32
CA SER A 483 8.77 -20.62 18.41
C SER A 483 7.24 -20.55 18.37
N ASN A 484 6.57 -21.49 19.04
CA ASN A 484 5.10 -21.55 19.08
C ASN A 484 4.46 -20.39 19.86
N LEU A 485 5.26 -19.60 20.58
CA LEU A 485 4.85 -18.38 21.28
C LEU A 485 4.85 -17.15 20.35
N THR A 486 5.40 -17.26 19.15
CA THR A 486 5.40 -16.17 18.18
C THR A 486 4.01 -15.95 17.60
N TYR A 487 3.59 -14.70 17.52
CA TYR A 487 2.34 -14.21 16.96
C TYR A 487 2.54 -13.72 15.52
N SER A 488 1.51 -13.87 14.70
CA SER A 488 1.35 -13.10 13.46
C SER A 488 0.56 -11.82 13.75
N SER A 489 1.06 -10.66 13.31
CA SER A 489 0.41 -9.36 13.55
C SER A 489 -0.93 -9.17 12.84
N VAL A 490 -1.19 -9.95 11.79
CA VAL A 490 -2.47 -9.92 11.06
C VAL A 490 -3.51 -10.82 11.72
N SER A 491 -3.13 -12.04 12.11
CA SER A 491 -4.08 -12.99 12.70
C SER A 491 -4.22 -12.84 14.21
N GLU A 492 -3.26 -12.17 14.86
CA GLU A 492 -3.08 -12.11 16.32
C GLU A 492 -3.11 -13.51 16.97
N ARG A 493 -2.59 -14.52 16.27
CA ARG A 493 -2.49 -15.91 16.74
C ARG A 493 -1.05 -16.34 16.92
N THR A 494 -0.82 -17.03 18.03
CA THR A 494 0.41 -17.78 18.29
C THR A 494 0.53 -18.99 17.36
N GLY A 495 1.72 -19.29 16.90
CA GLY A 495 1.98 -20.47 16.09
C GLY A 495 3.46 -20.66 15.80
N SER A 496 3.83 -21.88 15.39
CA SER A 496 5.17 -22.12 14.86
C SER A 496 5.19 -21.74 13.38
N TYR A 497 5.68 -20.53 13.11
CA TYR A 497 5.70 -19.95 11.78
C TYR A 497 7.02 -20.25 11.08
N ALA A 498 6.98 -20.79 9.87
CA ALA A 498 8.20 -20.99 9.08
C ALA A 498 8.74 -19.63 8.61
N THR A 499 10.01 -19.38 8.83
CA THR A 499 10.70 -18.13 8.45
C THR A 499 11.70 -18.35 7.33
N ILE A 500 12.14 -19.60 7.13
CA ILE A 500 12.97 -20.01 6.00
C ILE A 500 12.36 -21.27 5.38
N ALA A 501 12.23 -21.28 4.05
CA ALA A 501 11.84 -22.44 3.28
C ALA A 501 12.94 -22.80 2.26
N PHE A 502 13.12 -24.10 2.03
CA PHE A 502 14.11 -24.61 1.09
C PHE A 502 13.48 -25.75 0.28
N VAL A 503 13.33 -25.55 -1.02
CA VAL A 503 12.56 -26.43 -1.91
C VAL A 503 13.43 -26.84 -3.09
N ARG A 504 13.41 -28.14 -3.42
CA ARG A 504 13.97 -28.65 -4.68
C ARG A 504 12.90 -28.53 -5.76
N TRP A 505 13.26 -28.00 -6.93
CA TRP A 505 12.35 -27.84 -8.05
C TRP A 505 13.06 -28.21 -9.35
N GLY A 506 12.59 -29.28 -10.01
CA GLY A 506 13.33 -29.89 -11.12
C GLY A 506 14.75 -30.26 -10.70
N ASN A 507 15.75 -29.76 -11.45
CA ASN A 507 17.17 -29.94 -11.11
C ASN A 507 17.75 -28.81 -10.24
N GLY A 508 16.97 -27.76 -9.96
CA GLY A 508 17.40 -26.58 -9.24
C GLY A 508 16.85 -26.50 -7.82
N THR A 509 16.98 -25.31 -7.25
CA THR A 509 16.67 -25.06 -5.84
C THR A 509 16.04 -23.68 -5.67
N VAL A 510 15.05 -23.59 -4.79
CA VAL A 510 14.47 -22.32 -4.35
C VAL A 510 14.68 -22.21 -2.84
N ALA A 511 15.32 -21.14 -2.39
CA ALA A 511 15.44 -20.82 -0.97
C ALA A 511 14.75 -19.48 -0.69
N ALA A 512 13.87 -19.46 0.29
CA ALA A 512 13.05 -18.31 0.63
C ALA A 512 13.26 -17.90 2.08
N PHE A 513 13.43 -16.61 2.31
CA PHE A 513 13.73 -15.99 3.60
C PHE A 513 12.72 -14.88 3.87
N ALA A 514 12.05 -14.94 5.01
CA ALA A 514 11.02 -13.99 5.41
C ALA A 514 11.55 -12.75 6.13
N ASP A 515 12.82 -12.41 5.91
CA ASP A 515 13.52 -11.22 6.40
C ASP A 515 14.68 -10.94 5.44
N ILE A 516 14.99 -9.66 5.21
CA ILE A 516 16.19 -9.24 4.48
C ILE A 516 17.18 -8.51 5.39
N THR A 517 16.69 -7.92 6.47
CA THR A 517 17.45 -7.04 7.36
C THR A 517 18.67 -7.74 7.96
N PHE A 518 18.59 -9.05 8.20
CA PHE A 518 19.71 -9.87 8.68
C PHE A 518 20.95 -9.89 7.76
N LEU A 519 20.84 -9.46 6.50
CA LEU A 519 21.99 -9.38 5.57
C LEU A 519 22.83 -8.11 5.76
N SER A 520 22.31 -7.11 6.47
CA SER A 520 22.90 -5.79 6.60
C SER A 520 23.58 -5.58 7.96
N GLU A 521 24.54 -4.66 8.04
CA GLU A 521 25.15 -4.27 9.31
C GLU A 521 24.20 -3.34 10.11
N PRO A 522 24.10 -3.49 11.45
CA PRO A 522 24.86 -4.42 12.30
C PRO A 522 24.22 -5.82 12.44
N TRP A 523 23.05 -6.03 11.85
CA TRP A 523 22.17 -7.19 12.07
C TRP A 523 22.76 -8.53 11.64
N CYS A 524 23.63 -8.52 10.63
CA CYS A 524 24.33 -9.70 10.17
C CYS A 524 25.26 -10.30 11.23
N TYR A 525 25.74 -9.54 12.21
CA TYR A 525 26.63 -10.06 13.26
C TYR A 525 25.91 -10.52 14.53
N ILE A 526 24.57 -10.53 14.54
CA ILE A 526 23.78 -10.98 15.68
C ILE A 526 23.60 -12.50 15.61
N GLU A 527 23.91 -13.19 16.71
CA GLU A 527 23.83 -14.66 16.82
C GLU A 527 24.53 -15.34 15.62
N ASP A 528 23.92 -16.35 14.99
CA ASP A 528 24.48 -17.05 13.83
C ASP A 528 24.08 -16.43 12.47
N ASN A 529 23.57 -15.18 12.42
CA ASN A 529 23.12 -14.54 11.17
C ASN A 529 24.23 -14.50 10.10
N TYR A 530 25.47 -14.18 10.49
CA TYR A 530 26.60 -14.15 9.57
C TYR A 530 26.94 -15.56 9.07
N GLN A 531 26.79 -16.59 9.90
CA GLN A 531 26.96 -17.99 9.48
C GLN A 531 25.89 -18.42 8.48
N LEU A 532 24.64 -17.96 8.64
CA LEU A 532 23.58 -18.17 7.65
C LEU A 532 23.94 -17.49 6.32
N LEU A 533 24.43 -16.24 6.35
CA LEU A 533 24.89 -15.51 5.16
C LEU A 533 26.03 -16.27 4.44
N LEU A 534 27.05 -16.73 5.17
CA LEU A 534 28.14 -17.54 4.61
C LEU A 534 27.65 -18.84 3.96
N LYS A 535 26.60 -19.46 4.49
CA LYS A 535 25.97 -20.65 3.90
C LYS A 535 25.21 -20.30 2.63
N ILE A 536 24.51 -19.16 2.58
CA ILE A 536 23.87 -18.66 1.35
C ILE A 536 24.94 -18.46 0.27
N ALA A 537 26.04 -17.76 0.58
CA ALA A 537 27.13 -17.55 -0.37
C ALA A 537 27.76 -18.86 -0.85
N SER A 538 27.92 -19.83 0.05
CA SER A 538 28.45 -21.16 -0.30
C SER A 538 27.49 -21.95 -1.19
N LEU A 539 26.17 -21.84 -0.96
CA LEU A 539 25.16 -22.47 -1.80
C LEU A 539 25.19 -21.92 -3.24
N VAL A 540 25.40 -20.61 -3.41
CA VAL A 540 25.58 -20.01 -4.74
C VAL A 540 26.84 -20.57 -5.42
N ALA A 541 27.96 -20.65 -4.68
CA ALA A 541 29.23 -21.19 -5.20
C ALA A 541 29.12 -22.66 -5.63
N GLU A 542 28.46 -23.49 -4.83
CA GLU A 542 28.23 -24.90 -5.15
C GLU A 542 27.35 -25.08 -6.39
N THR A 543 26.41 -24.17 -6.62
CA THR A 543 25.53 -24.21 -7.80
C THR A 543 26.34 -23.97 -9.08
N LYS A 544 27.25 -22.98 -9.05
CA LYS A 544 28.24 -22.75 -10.11
C LYS A 544 29.11 -23.98 -10.34
N ALA A 545 29.71 -24.52 -9.28
CA ALA A 545 30.55 -25.70 -9.38
C ALA A 545 29.81 -26.91 -9.97
N LYS A 546 28.54 -27.14 -9.62
CA LYS A 546 27.71 -28.21 -10.20
C LYS A 546 27.37 -27.99 -11.68
N ALA A 547 27.18 -26.74 -12.09
CA ALA A 547 26.99 -26.41 -13.49
C ALA A 547 28.28 -26.66 -14.30
N GLU A 548 29.45 -26.34 -13.74
CA GLU A 548 30.77 -26.56 -14.36
C GLU A 548 31.23 -28.03 -14.34
N THR A 549 30.77 -28.84 -13.36
CA THR A 549 31.17 -30.26 -13.19
C THR A 549 30.20 -31.28 -13.77
N LYS A 550 29.02 -30.88 -14.27
CA LYS A 550 28.29 -31.72 -15.24
C LYS A 550 29.27 -32.01 -16.37
N PRO A 551 29.50 -33.27 -16.78
CA PRO A 551 30.38 -33.55 -17.88
C PRO A 551 29.81 -32.80 -19.07
N THR A 552 30.50 -31.73 -19.44
CA THR A 552 30.62 -31.36 -20.83
C THR A 552 31.11 -32.65 -21.46
N LEU A 553 30.20 -33.40 -22.09
CA LEU A 553 30.57 -34.33 -23.14
C LEU A 553 31.72 -33.65 -23.86
N GLU A 554 32.90 -34.29 -23.91
CA GLU A 554 34.03 -33.82 -24.71
C GLU A 554 33.46 -33.39 -26.05
N ARG A 555 33.21 -32.08 -26.20
CA ARG A 555 32.77 -31.53 -27.46
C ARG A 555 34.06 -31.54 -28.24
N ALA A 556 34.29 -32.64 -28.96
CA ALA A 556 35.02 -32.59 -30.21
C ALA A 556 34.66 -31.25 -30.84
N GLU A 557 35.64 -30.35 -31.02
CA GLU A 557 35.39 -28.97 -31.46
C GLU A 557 34.30 -28.99 -32.52
N TRP A 558 33.09 -28.57 -32.14
CA TRP A 558 31.96 -28.71 -33.02
C TRP A 558 32.26 -27.83 -34.22
N LYS A 559 32.27 -28.47 -35.38
CA LYS A 559 32.56 -27.83 -36.64
C LYS A 559 31.49 -28.22 -37.65
N ILE A 560 31.00 -27.24 -38.39
CA ILE A 560 30.19 -27.50 -39.58
C ILE A 560 31.10 -27.37 -40.79
N GLU A 561 31.28 -28.48 -41.51
CA GLU A 561 31.96 -28.52 -42.80
C GLU A 561 31.05 -27.99 -43.93
N LYS A 562 31.65 -27.63 -45.06
CA LYS A 562 30.91 -27.17 -46.25
C LYS A 562 29.89 -28.23 -46.68
N PRO A 563 28.61 -27.88 -46.86
CA PRO A 563 27.60 -28.84 -47.29
C PRO A 563 27.82 -29.29 -48.73
N ASN A 564 27.79 -30.60 -48.95
CA ASN A 564 27.81 -31.17 -50.29
C ASN A 564 26.38 -31.30 -50.84
N LEU A 565 25.99 -30.34 -51.70
CA LEU A 565 24.70 -30.29 -52.36
C LEU A 565 24.89 -30.53 -53.88
N PRO A 566 24.56 -31.72 -54.42
CA PRO A 566 24.64 -32.00 -55.84
C PRO A 566 23.74 -31.09 -56.68
N VAL A 567 24.08 -30.90 -57.96
CA VAL A 567 23.18 -30.24 -58.93
C VAL A 567 21.82 -30.96 -58.94
N ARG A 568 20.73 -30.21 -59.09
CA ARG A 568 19.33 -30.66 -58.93
C ARG A 568 18.89 -30.89 -57.49
N THR A 569 19.67 -30.47 -56.49
CA THR A 569 19.18 -30.43 -55.11
C THR A 569 18.08 -29.39 -54.96
N GLU A 570 16.93 -29.82 -54.46
CA GLU A 570 15.74 -29.01 -54.20
C GLU A 570 15.47 -28.93 -52.70
N LYS A 571 15.14 -27.75 -52.19
CA LYS A 571 14.72 -27.52 -50.81
C LYS A 571 13.42 -26.73 -50.78
N ILE A 572 12.51 -27.12 -49.90
CA ILE A 572 11.26 -26.41 -49.63
C ILE A 572 11.34 -25.83 -48.23
N TYR A 573 11.11 -24.52 -48.11
CA TYR A 573 11.05 -23.80 -46.84
C TYR A 573 9.66 -23.23 -46.61
N THR A 574 9.34 -23.03 -45.33
CA THR A 574 8.27 -22.11 -44.92
C THR A 574 8.91 -20.81 -44.46
N GLU A 575 8.47 -19.71 -45.06
CA GLU A 575 8.88 -18.33 -44.77
C GLU A 575 7.69 -17.60 -44.12
N TRP A 576 7.90 -16.97 -42.97
CA TRP A 576 6.96 -16.05 -42.37
C TRP A 576 7.51 -14.63 -42.49
N ILE A 577 6.75 -13.74 -43.11
CA ILE A 577 7.07 -12.31 -43.17
C ILE A 577 5.96 -11.56 -42.44
N ASN A 578 6.29 -10.91 -41.32
CA ASN A 578 5.33 -10.24 -40.45
C ASN A 578 4.12 -11.13 -40.05
N GLY A 579 4.33 -12.45 -39.96
CA GLY A 579 3.31 -13.44 -39.61
C GLY A 579 2.56 -14.06 -40.79
N GLU A 580 2.72 -13.56 -42.01
CA GLU A 580 2.15 -14.19 -43.21
C GLU A 580 3.02 -15.35 -43.69
N GLU A 581 2.44 -16.54 -43.77
CA GLU A 581 3.14 -17.78 -44.15
C GLU A 581 3.21 -17.94 -45.68
N LYS A 582 4.40 -18.24 -46.19
CA LYS A 582 4.68 -18.47 -47.61
C LYS A 582 5.57 -19.69 -47.79
N VAL A 583 5.41 -20.38 -48.92
CA VAL A 583 6.28 -21.49 -49.31
C VAL A 583 7.37 -20.95 -50.23
N VAL A 584 8.63 -21.30 -49.95
CA VAL A 584 9.80 -20.92 -50.74
C VAL A 584 10.50 -22.15 -51.25
N ARG A 585 10.75 -22.22 -52.56
CA ARG A 585 11.47 -23.32 -53.20
C ARG A 585 12.86 -22.85 -53.62
N TRP A 586 13.88 -23.58 -53.21
CA TRP A 586 15.28 -23.35 -53.56
C TRP A 586 15.78 -24.53 -54.40
N LEU A 587 16.42 -24.27 -55.52
CA LEU A 587 16.89 -25.28 -56.47
C LEU A 587 18.32 -24.96 -56.93
N LYS A 588 19.24 -25.92 -56.77
CA LYS A 588 20.58 -25.83 -57.38
C LYS A 588 20.51 -26.23 -58.85
N VAL A 589 20.55 -25.26 -59.76
CA VAL A 589 20.38 -25.45 -61.21
C VAL A 589 21.66 -25.96 -61.86
N SER A 590 22.81 -25.41 -61.46
CA SER A 590 24.15 -25.82 -61.87
C SER A 590 25.15 -25.59 -60.72
N GLU A 591 26.45 -25.79 -60.94
CA GLU A 591 27.47 -25.43 -59.94
C GLU A 591 27.58 -23.91 -59.73
N THR A 592 27.12 -23.11 -60.68
CA THR A 592 27.24 -21.65 -60.68
C THR A 592 25.87 -20.95 -60.67
N GLU A 593 24.76 -21.68 -60.53
CA GLU A 593 23.42 -21.10 -60.55
C GLU A 593 22.50 -21.75 -59.52
N VAL A 594 21.85 -20.90 -58.73
CA VAL A 594 20.79 -21.25 -57.78
C VAL A 594 19.53 -20.46 -58.08
N LEU A 595 18.40 -21.13 -58.04
CA LEU A 595 17.08 -20.56 -58.28
C LEU A 595 16.26 -20.58 -57.00
N VAL A 596 15.66 -19.45 -56.64
CA VAL A 596 14.78 -19.29 -55.47
C VAL A 596 13.42 -18.77 -55.92
N GLU A 597 12.38 -19.58 -55.76
CA GLU A 597 11.00 -19.29 -56.13
C GLU A 597 10.18 -18.95 -54.88
N ARG A 598 9.51 -17.81 -54.91
CA ARG A 598 8.48 -17.36 -53.97
C ARG A 598 7.16 -17.19 -54.73
N PRO A 599 6.00 -17.16 -54.04
CA PRO A 599 4.70 -16.99 -54.71
C PRO A 599 4.64 -15.75 -55.62
N GLU A 600 5.31 -14.68 -55.22
CA GLU A 600 5.32 -13.40 -55.94
C GLU A 600 6.52 -13.15 -56.86
N ARG A 601 7.59 -13.97 -56.81
CA ARG A 601 8.83 -13.70 -57.58
C ARG A 601 9.74 -14.92 -57.70
N VAL A 602 10.53 -14.97 -58.78
CA VAL A 602 11.61 -15.95 -58.97
C VAL A 602 12.95 -15.22 -59.06
N ILE A 603 13.94 -15.67 -58.30
CA ILE A 603 15.28 -15.06 -58.23
C ILE A 603 16.33 -16.08 -58.66
N HIS A 604 17.18 -15.72 -59.61
CA HIS A 604 18.36 -16.46 -60.01
C HIS A 604 19.60 -15.83 -59.37
N TYR A 605 20.38 -16.61 -58.65
CA TYR A 605 21.67 -16.25 -58.08
C TYR A 605 22.77 -16.93 -58.88
N TYR A 606 23.77 -16.15 -59.32
CA TYR A 606 24.88 -16.62 -60.14
C TYR A 606 26.19 -16.51 -59.37
N TYR A 607 26.98 -17.57 -59.38
CA TYR A 607 28.23 -17.70 -58.65
C TYR A 607 29.40 -17.89 -59.62
N ASP A 608 30.61 -17.49 -59.20
CA ASP A 608 31.83 -17.84 -59.92
C ASP A 608 32.31 -19.27 -59.62
N GLU A 609 33.41 -19.69 -60.25
CA GLU A 609 34.00 -21.02 -60.05
C GLU A 609 34.50 -21.25 -58.60
N ASN A 610 34.70 -20.18 -57.82
CA ASN A 610 35.11 -20.24 -56.42
C ASN A 610 33.91 -20.24 -55.46
N GLY A 611 32.67 -20.21 -55.97
CA GLY A 611 31.45 -20.16 -55.16
C GLY A 611 31.08 -18.77 -54.65
N SER A 612 31.72 -17.70 -55.15
CA SER A 612 31.41 -16.33 -54.76
C SER A 612 30.22 -15.80 -55.56
N LEU A 613 29.26 -15.14 -54.90
CA LEU A 613 28.06 -14.60 -55.55
C LEU A 613 28.43 -13.35 -56.37
N ILE A 614 28.31 -13.45 -57.69
CA ILE A 614 28.67 -12.39 -58.63
C ILE A 614 27.48 -11.50 -58.99
N MET A 615 26.28 -12.08 -59.11
CA MET A 615 25.07 -11.33 -59.42
C MET A 615 23.81 -12.11 -59.06
N TRP A 616 22.69 -11.41 -58.94
CA TRP A 616 21.36 -12.02 -58.95
C TRP A 616 20.40 -11.26 -59.86
N ARG A 617 19.36 -11.95 -60.31
CA ARG A 617 18.34 -11.44 -61.25
C ARG A 617 16.96 -11.94 -60.85
N SER A 618 15.95 -11.08 -60.93
CA SER A 618 14.54 -11.40 -60.73
C SER A 618 13.68 -10.46 -61.55
N ASP A 619 12.81 -10.98 -62.43
CA ASP A 619 11.90 -10.22 -63.31
C ASP A 619 12.49 -8.90 -63.87
N ASN A 620 12.18 -7.76 -63.23
CA ASN A 620 12.60 -6.41 -63.65
C ASN A 620 13.81 -5.85 -62.87
N MET A 621 14.48 -6.68 -62.08
CA MET A 621 15.59 -6.31 -61.19
C MET A 621 16.80 -7.21 -61.37
N SER A 622 18.01 -6.63 -61.33
CA SER A 622 19.25 -7.40 -61.20
C SER A 622 20.29 -6.62 -60.43
N VAL A 623 21.12 -7.31 -59.66
CA VAL A 623 22.27 -6.73 -58.96
C VAL A 623 23.53 -7.40 -59.45
N VAL A 624 24.52 -6.59 -59.83
CA VAL A 624 25.88 -7.06 -60.17
C VAL A 624 26.85 -6.51 -59.14
N TYR A 625 27.52 -7.39 -58.40
CA TYR A 625 28.48 -6.99 -57.36
C TYR A 625 29.83 -6.60 -57.98
N ARG A 626 30.42 -5.49 -57.54
CA ARG A 626 31.75 -5.06 -57.99
C ARG A 626 32.84 -5.94 -57.41
N SER A 627 32.67 -6.39 -56.17
CA SER A 627 33.47 -7.44 -55.55
C SER A 627 32.52 -8.62 -55.27
N PRO A 628 32.74 -9.80 -55.88
CA PRO A 628 31.89 -10.95 -55.61
C PRO A 628 31.80 -11.25 -54.11
N ILE A 629 30.60 -11.54 -53.61
CA ILE A 629 30.42 -11.87 -52.19
C ILE A 629 31.01 -13.26 -51.97
N PRO A 630 32.06 -13.40 -51.14
CA PRO A 630 32.77 -14.65 -50.96
C PRO A 630 31.85 -15.70 -50.34
N GLU A 631 32.12 -16.97 -50.66
CA GLU A 631 31.47 -18.08 -49.99
C GLU A 631 31.75 -18.04 -48.48
N THR A 632 30.78 -18.53 -47.69
CA THR A 632 30.94 -18.72 -46.25
C THR A 632 32.24 -19.49 -45.94
N PRO A 633 33.10 -19.01 -45.03
CA PRO A 633 34.42 -19.59 -44.82
C PRO A 633 34.33 -20.88 -43.98
N TYR A 634 33.98 -22.00 -44.58
CA TYR A 634 34.00 -23.31 -43.91
C TYR A 634 35.44 -23.77 -43.57
N PRO A 635 35.65 -24.60 -42.53
CA PRO A 635 34.66 -25.06 -41.55
C PRO A 635 34.27 -23.95 -40.56
N LEU A 636 33.02 -23.99 -40.10
CA LEU A 636 32.48 -23.07 -39.09
C LEU A 636 32.74 -23.62 -37.70
N THR A 637 33.48 -22.86 -36.89
CA THR A 637 33.80 -23.14 -35.49
C THR A 637 33.31 -22.00 -34.60
N LYS A 638 33.04 -22.29 -33.31
CA LYS A 638 32.52 -21.28 -32.37
C LYS A 638 33.46 -20.07 -32.31
N GLY A 639 32.91 -18.86 -32.43
CA GLY A 639 33.65 -17.60 -32.39
C GLY A 639 34.30 -17.20 -33.71
N LYS A 640 34.19 -17.98 -34.79
CA LYS A 640 34.69 -17.60 -36.12
C LYS A 640 33.90 -16.38 -36.63
N LYS A 641 34.63 -15.35 -37.08
CA LYS A 641 34.09 -14.08 -37.59
C LYS A 641 34.58 -13.80 -39.00
N TRP A 642 33.72 -13.21 -39.82
CA TRP A 642 34.12 -12.66 -41.11
C TRP A 642 33.27 -11.44 -41.46
N ARG A 643 33.86 -10.57 -42.30
CA ARG A 643 33.24 -9.34 -42.78
C ARG A 643 33.52 -9.21 -44.26
N HIS A 644 32.51 -8.84 -45.03
CA HIS A 644 32.64 -8.54 -46.43
C HIS A 644 31.94 -7.22 -46.76
N GLU A 645 32.50 -6.51 -47.74
CA GLU A 645 31.96 -5.26 -48.22
C GLU A 645 32.09 -5.20 -49.73
N SER A 646 30.98 -4.95 -50.42
CA SER A 646 30.96 -4.78 -51.87
C SER A 646 30.06 -3.63 -52.29
N GLY A 647 30.58 -2.77 -53.17
CA GLY A 647 29.72 -1.94 -54.02
C GLY A 647 29.01 -2.78 -55.06
N TYR A 648 27.83 -2.38 -55.53
CA TYR A 648 27.11 -3.08 -56.59
C TYR A 648 26.33 -2.12 -57.48
N ILE A 649 25.89 -2.64 -58.64
CA ILE A 649 25.00 -1.94 -59.56
C ILE A 649 23.65 -2.66 -59.54
N LEU A 650 22.61 -1.97 -59.06
CA LEU A 650 21.23 -2.42 -59.11
C LEU A 650 20.58 -1.86 -60.37
N ASN A 651 20.16 -2.75 -61.28
CA ASN A 651 19.32 -2.40 -62.42
C ASN A 651 17.86 -2.67 -62.03
N ILE A 652 17.01 -1.66 -62.01
CA ILE A 652 15.57 -1.79 -61.73
C ILE A 652 14.76 -0.97 -62.73
N ASN A 653 13.79 -1.57 -63.42
CA ASN A 653 12.92 -0.88 -64.39
C ASN A 653 13.67 -0.01 -65.43
N SER A 654 14.85 -0.45 -65.88
CA SER A 654 15.76 0.28 -66.79
C SER A 654 16.55 1.45 -66.18
N GLU A 655 16.45 1.69 -64.88
CA GLU A 655 17.35 2.60 -64.14
C GLU A 655 18.53 1.84 -63.54
N LYS A 656 19.70 2.48 -63.48
CA LYS A 656 20.90 1.96 -62.81
C LYS A 656 21.16 2.75 -61.53
N LEU A 657 21.17 2.07 -60.40
CA LEU A 657 21.45 2.62 -59.08
C LEU A 657 22.75 2.02 -58.55
N GLU A 658 23.55 2.84 -57.87
CA GLU A 658 24.72 2.36 -57.14
C GLU A 658 24.33 2.07 -55.70
N GLY A 659 24.81 0.93 -55.20
CA GLY A 659 24.63 0.54 -53.82
C GLY A 659 25.89 0.00 -53.19
N ARG A 660 25.87 -0.10 -51.86
CA ARG A 660 26.97 -0.62 -51.03
C ARG A 660 26.39 -1.58 -50.01
N LEU A 661 26.94 -2.80 -49.99
CA LEU A 661 26.55 -3.86 -49.09
C LEU A 661 27.69 -4.16 -48.12
N ILE A 662 27.39 -4.20 -46.82
CA ILE A 662 28.28 -4.62 -45.74
C ILE A 662 27.64 -5.80 -45.04
N ILE A 663 28.37 -6.89 -44.87
CA ILE A 663 27.93 -8.10 -44.17
C ILE A 663 28.96 -8.43 -43.10
N GLU A 664 28.50 -8.61 -41.86
CA GLU A 664 29.29 -9.07 -40.72
C GLU A 664 28.64 -10.29 -40.09
N GLU A 665 29.42 -11.34 -39.86
CA GLU A 665 28.92 -12.64 -39.40
C GLU A 665 29.80 -13.24 -38.31
N GLU A 666 29.19 -13.94 -37.35
CA GLU A 666 29.84 -14.62 -36.22
C GLU A 666 29.14 -15.94 -35.89
N VAL A 667 29.90 -17.03 -35.78
CA VAL A 667 29.38 -18.30 -35.23
C VAL A 667 29.24 -18.16 -33.72
N VAL A 668 28.00 -17.98 -33.24
CA VAL A 668 27.74 -17.74 -31.81
C VAL A 668 27.52 -19.03 -31.02
N ASP A 669 26.99 -20.08 -31.66
CA ASP A 669 26.79 -21.38 -31.01
C ASP A 669 26.55 -22.52 -32.00
N PHE A 670 26.30 -23.72 -31.48
CA PHE A 670 25.78 -24.85 -32.26
C PHE A 670 24.54 -25.44 -31.58
N GLU A 671 23.52 -25.72 -32.38
CA GLU A 671 22.21 -26.15 -31.91
C GLU A 671 21.66 -27.25 -32.82
N GLU A 672 20.85 -28.15 -32.25
CA GLU A 672 20.11 -29.16 -33.02
C GLU A 672 18.73 -28.59 -33.37
N ILE A 673 18.46 -28.39 -34.66
CA ILE A 673 17.19 -27.84 -35.15
C ILE A 673 16.26 -28.98 -35.53
N ARG A 674 15.10 -29.05 -34.86
CA ARG A 674 14.06 -30.04 -35.10
C ARG A 674 13.09 -29.55 -36.17
N MET A 675 12.82 -30.41 -37.16
CA MET A 675 11.82 -30.19 -38.20
C MET A 675 10.48 -30.87 -37.90
N GLU A 676 9.44 -30.52 -38.65
CA GLU A 676 8.06 -31.02 -38.47
C GLU A 676 7.95 -32.55 -38.59
N ALA A 677 8.87 -33.23 -39.27
CA ALA A 677 8.87 -34.69 -39.48
C ALA A 677 9.81 -35.47 -38.53
N GLU A 678 10.14 -34.91 -37.35
CA GLU A 678 11.14 -35.45 -36.39
C GLU A 678 12.59 -35.54 -36.90
N ILE A 679 12.86 -35.11 -38.13
CA ILE A 679 14.21 -34.96 -38.65
C ILE A 679 14.92 -33.85 -37.88
N LYS A 680 16.18 -34.09 -37.51
CA LYS A 680 17.00 -33.13 -36.78
C LYS A 680 18.28 -32.86 -37.52
N TYR A 681 18.65 -31.59 -37.60
CA TYR A 681 19.92 -31.18 -38.19
C TYR A 681 20.78 -30.50 -37.13
N PHE A 682 22.01 -30.96 -37.00
CA PHE A 682 23.01 -30.26 -36.20
C PHE A 682 23.52 -29.05 -37.00
N CYS A 683 23.41 -27.86 -36.42
CA CYS A 683 23.66 -26.61 -37.11
C CYS A 683 24.63 -25.71 -36.35
N ALA A 684 25.45 -24.96 -37.07
CA ALA A 684 26.10 -23.76 -36.56
C ALA A 684 25.08 -22.62 -36.58
N LYS A 685 24.93 -21.92 -35.45
CA LYS A 685 24.14 -20.70 -35.34
C LYS A 685 25.04 -19.51 -35.60
N VAL A 686 24.78 -18.82 -36.70
CA VAL A 686 25.56 -17.68 -37.16
C VAL A 686 24.74 -16.41 -36.96
N LYS A 687 25.22 -15.50 -36.13
CA LYS A 687 24.69 -14.14 -36.01
C LYS A 687 25.18 -13.33 -37.19
N TYR A 688 24.32 -12.54 -37.80
CA TYR A 688 24.71 -11.63 -38.87
C TYR A 688 24.11 -10.24 -38.73
N THR A 689 24.85 -9.26 -39.25
CA THR A 689 24.40 -7.89 -39.51
C THR A 689 24.69 -7.57 -40.97
N MET A 690 23.66 -7.19 -41.71
CA MET A 690 23.76 -6.78 -43.11
C MET A 690 23.26 -5.35 -43.24
N ILE A 691 24.08 -4.47 -43.81
CA ILE A 691 23.73 -3.07 -44.10
C ILE A 691 23.81 -2.89 -45.61
N ASP A 692 22.68 -2.55 -46.21
CA ASP A 692 22.56 -2.28 -47.64
C ASP A 692 22.16 -0.82 -47.87
N GLU A 693 23.03 -0.04 -48.51
CA GLU A 693 22.84 1.38 -48.80
C GLU A 693 22.64 1.57 -50.30
N ILE A 694 21.51 2.16 -50.71
CA ILE A 694 21.19 2.47 -52.11
C ILE A 694 20.96 3.97 -52.23
N THR A 695 21.62 4.59 -53.22
CA THR A 695 21.39 6.01 -53.53
C THR A 695 20.53 6.13 -54.79
N GLN A 696 19.36 6.75 -54.66
CA GLN A 696 18.48 7.10 -55.78
C GLN A 696 18.24 8.60 -55.79
N LYS A 697 18.83 9.31 -56.77
CA LYS A 697 18.82 10.78 -56.87
C LYS A 697 19.36 11.41 -55.58
N ASP A 698 18.51 12.10 -54.81
CA ASP A 698 18.84 12.76 -53.54
C ASP A 698 18.34 11.98 -52.30
N THR A 699 17.93 10.71 -52.47
CA THR A 699 17.43 9.87 -51.39
C THR A 699 18.37 8.71 -51.11
N ILE A 700 18.79 8.58 -49.85
CA ILE A 700 19.60 7.47 -49.35
C ILE A 700 18.65 6.48 -48.65
N ILE A 701 18.60 5.26 -49.16
CA ILE A 701 17.86 4.16 -48.56
C ILE A 701 18.88 3.26 -47.87
N THR A 702 18.76 3.07 -46.55
CA THR A 702 19.61 2.15 -45.78
C THR A 702 18.74 1.03 -45.24
N ILE A 703 19.04 -0.21 -45.59
CA ILE A 703 18.36 -1.41 -45.11
C ILE A 703 19.30 -2.14 -44.18
N THR A 704 18.97 -2.20 -42.90
CA THR A 704 19.74 -2.94 -41.89
C THR A 704 18.99 -4.20 -41.52
N SER A 705 19.59 -5.37 -41.77
CA SER A 705 19.05 -6.66 -41.35
C SER A 705 19.94 -7.27 -40.28
N THR A 706 19.38 -7.60 -39.12
CA THR A 706 20.09 -8.27 -38.02
C THR A 706 19.35 -9.54 -37.64
N GLY A 707 20.08 -10.65 -37.58
CA GLY A 707 19.46 -11.94 -37.37
C GLY A 707 20.42 -13.06 -37.04
N HIS A 708 19.87 -14.27 -37.01
CA HIS A 708 20.62 -15.51 -36.93
C HIS A 708 20.17 -16.45 -38.04
N TYR A 709 21.11 -17.14 -38.67
CA TYR A 709 20.80 -18.31 -39.49
C TYR A 709 21.49 -19.55 -38.93
N TRP A 710 20.92 -20.71 -39.25
CA TRP A 710 21.38 -22.02 -38.83
C TRP A 710 21.73 -22.84 -40.05
N VAL A 711 22.99 -23.26 -40.13
CA VAL A 711 23.53 -23.97 -41.28
C VAL A 711 24.10 -25.33 -40.86
N SER A 712 23.75 -26.38 -41.61
CA SER A 712 24.18 -27.76 -41.38
C SER A 712 25.10 -28.24 -42.50
N SER A 713 26.08 -29.10 -42.16
CA SER A 713 26.94 -29.76 -43.15
C SER A 713 26.18 -30.76 -44.02
N GLU A 714 25.02 -31.23 -43.59
CA GLU A 714 24.24 -32.21 -44.33
C GLU A 714 23.36 -31.57 -45.39
N VAL A 715 22.79 -30.40 -45.09
CA VAL A 715 21.71 -29.81 -45.88
C VAL A 715 21.92 -28.33 -46.18
N GLY A 716 22.98 -27.68 -45.69
CA GLY A 716 23.15 -26.22 -45.78
C GLY A 716 22.18 -25.47 -44.89
N ASP A 717 21.64 -24.34 -45.35
CA ASP A 717 20.72 -23.51 -44.55
C ASP A 717 19.47 -24.28 -44.13
N VAL A 718 19.16 -24.23 -42.83
CA VAL A 718 18.03 -24.93 -42.20
C VAL A 718 17.01 -23.93 -41.67
N LYS A 719 17.47 -22.83 -41.08
CA LYS A 719 16.61 -21.83 -40.44
C LYS A 719 17.25 -20.45 -40.56
N ASP A 720 16.43 -19.40 -40.65
CA ASP A 720 16.85 -18.00 -40.61
C ASP A 720 15.81 -17.20 -39.82
N GLU A 721 16.23 -16.32 -38.92
CA GLU A 721 15.36 -15.42 -38.17
C GLU A 721 16.01 -14.04 -38.11
N SER A 722 15.34 -13.01 -38.66
CA SER A 722 15.91 -11.69 -38.80
C SER A 722 14.89 -10.57 -38.71
N ASP A 723 15.31 -9.45 -38.14
CA ASP A 723 14.60 -8.19 -38.22
C ASP A 723 15.30 -7.27 -39.23
N THR A 724 14.55 -6.78 -40.21
CA THR A 724 15.00 -5.85 -41.24
C THR A 724 14.36 -4.49 -41.04
N ILE A 725 15.18 -3.46 -40.84
CA ILE A 725 14.76 -2.07 -40.69
C ILE A 725 15.19 -1.29 -41.93
N THR A 726 14.23 -0.62 -42.58
CA THR A 726 14.49 0.27 -43.72
C THR A 726 14.45 1.71 -43.24
N TYR A 727 15.51 2.46 -43.53
CA TYR A 727 15.63 3.90 -43.32
C TYR A 727 15.61 4.63 -44.66
N ILE A 728 14.89 5.76 -44.72
CA ILE A 728 14.90 6.68 -45.86
C ILE A 728 15.41 8.02 -45.34
N ASN A 729 16.55 8.48 -45.84
CA ASN A 729 17.25 9.69 -45.37
C ASN A 729 17.47 9.72 -43.85
N GLY A 730 17.80 8.55 -43.27
CA GLY A 730 18.02 8.38 -41.82
C GLY A 730 16.75 8.23 -40.97
N LEU A 731 15.56 8.40 -41.55
CA LEU A 731 14.29 8.19 -40.84
C LEU A 731 13.81 6.75 -41.02
N GLN A 732 13.49 6.09 -39.91
CA GLN A 732 12.95 4.72 -39.92
C GLN A 732 11.60 4.69 -40.65
N TYR A 733 11.52 3.92 -41.73
CA TYR A 733 10.33 3.81 -42.59
C TYR A 733 9.53 2.55 -42.31
N ARG A 734 10.21 1.40 -42.16
CA ARG A 734 9.55 0.09 -42.03
C ARG A 734 10.40 -0.88 -41.22
N ILE A 735 9.75 -1.73 -40.42
CA ILE A 735 10.33 -2.92 -39.81
C ILE A 735 9.65 -4.14 -40.41
N GLU A 736 10.43 -5.13 -40.81
CA GLU A 736 9.97 -6.42 -41.30
C GLU A 736 10.63 -7.53 -40.49
N ARG A 737 9.81 -8.41 -39.90
CA ARG A 737 10.30 -9.61 -39.22
C ARG A 737 10.17 -10.80 -40.14
N ARG A 738 11.29 -11.46 -40.40
CA ARG A 738 11.37 -12.63 -41.27
C ARG A 738 11.79 -13.86 -40.47
N LYS A 739 11.13 -14.98 -40.74
CA LYS A 739 11.54 -16.31 -40.29
C LYS A 739 11.49 -17.28 -41.45
N LEU A 740 12.53 -18.08 -41.66
CA LEU A 740 12.60 -19.14 -42.65
C LEU A 740 12.89 -20.45 -41.94
N LEU A 741 12.23 -21.54 -42.35
CA LEU A 741 12.44 -22.86 -41.77
C LEU A 741 12.35 -23.95 -42.86
N LEU A 742 13.35 -24.82 -42.95
CA LEU A 742 13.42 -25.92 -43.91
C LEU A 742 12.33 -26.96 -43.62
N LYS A 743 11.52 -27.29 -44.61
CA LYS A 743 10.49 -28.34 -44.51
C LYS A 743 10.90 -29.64 -45.17
N GLU A 744 11.47 -29.56 -46.36
CA GLU A 744 11.84 -30.75 -47.15
C GLU A 744 13.12 -30.49 -47.94
N ILE A 745 13.93 -31.52 -48.15
CA ILE A 745 15.08 -31.51 -49.07
C ILE A 745 15.11 -32.77 -49.91
N ARG A 746 15.37 -32.62 -51.21
CA ARG A 746 15.59 -33.70 -52.17
C ARG A 746 16.93 -33.47 -52.85
N LYS A 747 17.94 -34.27 -52.51
CA LYS A 747 19.27 -34.17 -53.15
C LYS A 747 19.21 -34.70 -54.58
N GLY A 748 19.91 -34.02 -55.49
CA GLY A 748 20.10 -34.52 -56.85
C GLY A 748 20.83 -35.86 -56.84
N ARG A 749 20.45 -36.76 -57.76
CA ARG A 749 21.12 -38.05 -57.97
C ARG A 749 22.37 -37.91 -58.83
#